data_AF-A0A3M4KXM5-F1
#
_entry.id   AF-A0A3M4KXM5-F1
#
_cell.length_a   1.000
_cell.length_b   1.000
_cell.length_c   1.000
_cell.angle_alpha   90.00
_cell.angle_beta   90.00
_cell.angle_gamma   90.00
#
_symmetry.space_group_name_H-M   'P 1'
#
loop_
_entity.id
_entity.type
_entity.pdbx_description
1 polymer ?
#
loop_
_entity_poly.entity_id
_entity_poly.type
_entity_poly.pdbx_seq_one_letter_code
_entity_poly.pdbx_strand_id
1 'polypeptide(L)'
;MLTVNFREHPMSFGADEEILQDFLVEAGEILEQLSEQLVELESRPDDADLLNAIFRGFHTVKGGAGFLQLHELVECCHIAENVFDILRKGERRVDSELMDVVLEALDTVNSMFGQVRERTDVTAATPELLAALSRLAEPQSADEVAAPEPEPVVEAEAPAPVAEQAASDDITDDEFEQLLDSLHGTSPVSAAPSAAPAVAPAGDEITDQEFESLLDQLHGKGKFAADAVAAPAPAPAAQSKGAAPAGDEITDDEFEALLDQLHGKGSFDGAIAATAAAAAAAPAPAAVAAKAPSAAAASDEITDHEFESLLDELHGKGKFEPDAVVAKAPAPAAAIAAAPPPAAKPAAAPAPAVKAEPAKPAPAPARAPAPTGEKPVATEAETTVRVDTARLDEIMNMVGELVLVRNRLVRLGLNSGDEAMSKAVSNLDVVTADLQTAVMKTRMQPIKKVFGRFPRLVRDLARQLKKEINLELVGEETDLDKNLVEALADPLVHLVRNAVDHGIETPEEREASGKSRGGKVILSAEQEGDHILLSISDDGKGMDPNVLRSIAVKRGVMDKDAADRLSDTDCYNLIFAPGFSTKTEISDVSGRGVGMDVVKTKISQLNGSINIYSTKGQGSKIVIKVPLTLAIMPTLMVMLGNQAFAFPLVNVNEIFHLNLSTTNVVDGQEVVIVRDKALPLFYLKRWLVSSAAHEEQREGHVVILTVGTQRIGFVVDQLVGQEEVVIKPLGKMLQGTPGMSGATITGDGRIALILDVPSMLKRYAVRRI
;
A
#
# COMPACT_ATOMS: atom_id res chain seq x y z
N MET A 1 34.27 18.67 47.98
CA MET A 1 33.10 19.53 48.16
C MET A 1 32.52 19.77 46.77
N LEU A 2 31.65 18.86 46.31
CA LEU A 2 30.85 19.01 45.10
C LEU A 2 29.65 18.09 45.32
N THR A 3 28.53 18.75 45.56
CA THR A 3 27.27 18.21 46.08
C THR A 3 26.52 17.54 44.93
N VAL A 4 26.21 16.25 45.08
CA VAL A 4 25.26 15.55 44.20
C VAL A 4 23.87 15.87 44.72
N ASN A 5 23.09 16.64 43.95
CA ASN A 5 21.68 16.86 44.22
C ASN A 5 20.90 15.61 43.80
N PHE A 6 20.46 14.84 44.80
CA PHE A 6 19.33 13.93 44.66
C PHE A 6 18.05 14.76 44.53
N ARG A 7 17.32 14.58 43.43
CA ARG A 7 15.87 14.81 43.41
C ARG A 7 15.23 13.48 43.05
N GLU A 8 14.74 12.80 44.07
CA GLU A 8 13.88 11.63 43.97
C GLU A 8 12.44 12.09 43.70
N HIS A 9 11.74 11.42 42.78
CA HIS A 9 10.48 10.71 43.07
C HIS A 9 10.30 9.58 42.04
N PRO A 10 10.07 8.33 42.46
CA PRO A 10 9.73 7.24 41.55
C PRO A 10 8.25 7.36 41.13
N MET A 11 8.02 7.56 39.82
CA MET A 11 6.68 7.58 39.20
C MET A 11 6.03 6.19 39.31
N SER A 12 4.72 6.16 39.47
CA SER A 12 3.91 4.94 39.59
C SER A 12 3.69 4.35 38.20
N PHE A 13 4.52 3.38 37.80
CA PHE A 13 4.70 2.78 36.47
C PHE A 13 3.49 2.08 35.79
N GLY A 14 2.24 2.38 36.15
CA GLY A 14 1.05 1.76 35.53
C GLY A 14 0.16 2.77 34.81
N ALA A 15 -0.35 3.75 35.55
CA ALA A 15 -1.34 4.71 35.05
C ALA A 15 -0.72 5.78 34.14
N ASP A 16 0.51 6.22 34.43
CA ASP A 16 1.19 7.23 33.62
C ASP A 16 1.60 6.69 32.23
N GLU A 17 1.75 5.37 32.10
CA GLU A 17 2.11 4.70 30.85
C GLU A 17 0.92 4.58 29.89
N GLU A 18 -0.28 4.29 30.41
CA GLU A 18 -1.52 4.24 29.64
C GLU A 18 -1.89 5.64 29.13
N ILE A 19 -1.81 6.66 29.97
CA ILE A 19 -2.09 8.04 29.58
C ILE A 19 -1.06 8.56 28.57
N LEU A 20 0.21 8.19 28.71
CA LEU A 20 1.24 8.52 27.72
C LEU A 20 0.94 7.86 26.37
N GLN A 21 0.50 6.60 26.35
CA GLN A 21 0.13 5.92 25.10
C GLN A 21 -1.08 6.57 24.43
N ASP A 22 -2.11 6.92 25.19
CA ASP A 22 -3.30 7.61 24.65
C ASP A 22 -2.91 8.96 24.05
N PHE A 23 -2.10 9.75 24.76
CA PHE A 23 -1.56 11.00 24.23
C PHE A 23 -0.73 10.79 22.95
N LEU A 24 0.13 9.78 22.91
CA LEU A 24 0.96 9.48 21.72
C LEU A 24 0.12 9.02 20.51
N VAL A 25 -1.08 8.49 20.73
CA VAL A 25 -1.99 8.16 19.63
C VAL A 25 -2.71 9.43 19.17
N GLU A 26 -3.32 10.16 20.10
CA GLU A 26 -4.11 11.36 19.80
C GLU A 26 -3.25 12.48 19.19
N ALA A 27 -2.15 12.84 19.83
CA ALA A 27 -1.26 13.89 19.34
C ALA A 27 -0.57 13.48 18.02
N GLY A 28 -0.33 12.18 17.79
CA GLY A 28 0.20 11.68 16.53
C GLY A 28 -0.74 11.96 15.35
N GLU A 29 -2.05 11.72 15.54
CA GLU A 29 -3.09 12.02 14.54
C GLU A 29 -3.22 13.52 14.30
N ILE A 30 -3.21 14.32 15.37
CA ILE A 30 -3.30 15.78 15.26
C ILE A 30 -2.07 16.34 14.51
N LEU A 31 -0.86 15.84 14.78
CA LEU A 31 0.34 16.28 14.08
C LEU A 31 0.36 15.87 12.59
N GLU A 32 -0.20 14.71 12.24
CA GLU A 32 -0.39 14.31 10.84
C GLU A 32 -1.38 15.26 10.14
N GLN A 33 -2.53 15.54 10.77
CA GLN A 33 -3.52 16.49 10.25
C GLN A 33 -2.98 17.91 10.13
N LEU A 34 -2.22 18.39 11.12
CA LEU A 34 -1.59 19.71 11.07
C LEU A 34 -0.61 19.82 9.89
N SER A 35 0.10 18.74 9.57
CA SER A 35 1.02 18.69 8.43
C SER A 35 0.27 18.89 7.10
N GLU A 36 -0.88 18.23 6.94
CA GLU A 36 -1.72 18.38 5.75
C GLU A 36 -2.35 19.78 5.67
N GLN A 37 -2.91 20.27 6.79
CA GLN A 37 -3.57 21.57 6.87
C GLN A 37 -2.62 22.74 6.62
N LEU A 38 -1.36 22.66 7.10
CA LEU A 38 -0.36 23.69 6.86
C LEU A 38 0.06 23.78 5.39
N VAL A 39 0.14 22.64 4.70
CA VAL A 39 0.40 22.61 3.25
C VAL A 39 -0.79 23.18 2.48
N GLU A 40 -2.02 22.87 2.90
CA GLU A 40 -3.22 23.43 2.31
C GLU A 40 -3.32 24.94 2.51
N LEU A 41 -2.92 25.45 3.69
CA LEU A 41 -2.92 26.87 4.04
C LEU A 41 -1.97 27.67 3.14
N GLU A 42 -0.89 27.06 2.69
CA GLU A 42 0.01 27.68 1.70
C GLU A 42 -0.70 27.98 0.37
N SER A 43 -1.63 27.12 -0.04
CA SER A 43 -2.42 27.31 -1.26
C SER A 43 -3.64 28.22 -1.07
N ARG A 44 -4.16 28.29 0.17
CA ARG A 44 -5.34 29.08 0.55
C ARG A 44 -5.06 29.93 1.80
N PRO A 45 -4.29 31.03 1.68
CA PRO A 45 -3.75 31.76 2.83
C PRO A 45 -4.80 32.54 3.65
N ASP A 46 -5.93 32.89 3.03
CA ASP A 46 -7.03 33.66 3.64
C ASP A 46 -8.16 32.77 4.20
N ASP A 47 -7.96 31.45 4.27
CA ASP A 47 -8.98 30.50 4.73
C ASP A 47 -9.09 30.51 6.27
N ALA A 48 -10.12 31.21 6.78
CA ALA A 48 -10.36 31.37 8.21
C ALA A 48 -10.70 30.04 8.91
N ASP A 49 -11.34 29.09 8.23
CA ASP A 49 -11.68 27.80 8.83
C ASP A 49 -10.42 26.96 9.04
N LEU A 50 -9.49 27.02 8.07
CA LEU A 50 -8.20 26.34 8.13
C LEU A 50 -7.28 26.91 9.20
N LEU A 51 -7.19 28.24 9.32
CA LEU A 51 -6.46 28.91 10.42
C LEU A 51 -6.99 28.49 11.81
N ASN A 52 -8.32 28.40 11.96
CA ASN A 52 -8.96 27.97 13.21
C ASN A 52 -8.76 26.47 13.48
N ALA A 53 -8.67 25.63 12.45
CA ALA A 53 -8.36 24.21 12.60
C ALA A 53 -6.92 24.01 13.09
N ILE A 54 -5.95 24.70 12.46
CA ILE A 54 -4.53 24.62 12.81
C ILE A 54 -4.27 25.14 14.22
N PHE A 55 -4.87 26.28 14.58
CA PHE A 55 -4.81 26.82 15.95
C PHE A 55 -5.29 25.80 16.99
N ARG A 56 -6.43 25.14 16.73
CA ARG A 56 -6.96 24.10 17.62
C ARG A 56 -6.02 22.91 17.73
N GLY A 57 -5.42 22.47 16.63
CA GLY A 57 -4.46 21.36 16.66
C GLY A 57 -3.25 21.65 17.56
N PHE A 58 -2.60 22.80 17.40
CA PHE A 58 -1.49 23.19 18.29
C PHE A 58 -1.93 23.34 19.75
N HIS A 59 -3.12 23.92 20.00
CA HIS A 59 -3.65 24.04 21.36
C HIS A 59 -3.90 22.67 22.01
N THR A 60 -4.48 21.71 21.29
CA THR A 60 -4.76 20.37 21.83
C THR A 60 -3.47 19.62 22.13
N VAL A 61 -2.48 19.66 21.22
CA VAL A 61 -1.16 19.04 21.44
C VAL A 61 -0.45 19.66 22.65
N LYS A 62 -0.47 21.00 22.79
CA LYS A 62 0.03 21.72 23.97
C LYS A 62 -0.66 21.25 25.25
N GLY A 63 -1.99 21.07 25.22
CA GLY A 63 -2.79 20.62 26.36
C GLY A 63 -2.37 19.23 26.85
N GLY A 64 -2.28 18.25 25.92
CA GLY A 64 -1.84 16.89 26.24
C GLY A 64 -0.38 16.84 26.72
N ALA A 65 0.51 17.60 26.07
CA ALA A 65 1.91 17.69 26.47
C ALA A 65 2.10 18.32 27.86
N GLY A 66 1.27 19.31 28.21
CA GLY A 66 1.26 19.97 29.51
C GLY A 66 0.83 19.04 30.63
N PHE A 67 -0.14 18.16 30.39
CA PHE A 67 -0.57 17.14 31.35
C PHE A 67 0.56 16.17 31.69
N LEU A 68 1.35 15.77 30.68
CA LEU A 68 2.49 14.86 30.81
C LEU A 68 3.81 15.55 31.20
N GLN A 69 3.80 16.85 31.47
CA GLN A 69 4.98 17.65 31.84
C GLN A 69 6.11 17.61 30.79
N LEU A 70 5.75 17.54 29.50
CA LEU A 70 6.68 17.62 28.37
C LEU A 70 6.97 19.08 28.03
N HIS A 71 7.80 19.73 28.85
CA HIS A 71 7.99 21.17 28.87
C HIS A 71 8.46 21.74 27.52
N GLU A 72 9.39 21.06 26.86
CA GLU A 72 9.97 21.46 25.59
C GLU A 72 8.93 21.47 24.46
N LEU A 73 8.03 20.47 24.47
CA LEU A 73 6.96 20.34 23.48
C LEU A 73 5.86 21.38 23.73
N VAL A 74 5.53 21.64 24.99
CA VAL A 74 4.60 22.71 25.39
C VAL A 74 5.10 24.08 24.93
N GLU A 75 6.38 24.38 25.12
CA GLU A 75 6.97 25.68 24.75
C GLU A 75 6.87 25.92 23.24
N CYS A 76 7.29 24.96 22.42
CA CYS A 76 7.25 25.09 20.96
C CYS A 76 5.80 25.21 20.44
N CYS A 77 4.89 24.36 20.93
CA CYS A 77 3.47 24.41 20.53
C CYS A 77 2.79 25.71 20.96
N HIS A 78 3.12 26.25 22.14
CA HIS A 78 2.54 27.49 22.63
C HIS A 78 2.93 28.70 21.77
N ILE A 79 4.19 28.82 21.35
CA ILE A 79 4.61 29.94 20.51
C ILE A 79 4.02 29.80 19.10
N ALA A 80 3.97 28.58 18.54
CA ALA A 80 3.30 28.32 17.27
C ALA A 80 1.81 28.69 17.34
N GLU A 81 1.10 28.32 18.41
CA GLU A 81 -0.29 28.69 18.65
C GLU A 81 -0.49 30.22 18.68
N ASN A 82 0.44 30.97 19.28
CA ASN A 82 0.36 32.44 19.32
C ASN A 82 0.50 33.08 17.93
N VAL A 83 1.32 32.51 17.04
CA VAL A 83 1.39 32.94 15.64
C VAL A 83 0.02 32.79 14.97
N PHE A 84 -0.62 31.63 15.14
CA PHE A 84 -1.94 31.37 14.59
C PHE A 84 -3.06 32.19 15.23
N ASP A 85 -2.92 32.60 16.49
CA ASP A 85 -3.83 33.53 17.15
C ASP A 85 -3.85 34.91 16.48
N ILE A 86 -2.71 35.39 16.00
CA ILE A 86 -2.59 36.68 15.31
C ILE A 86 -3.08 36.58 13.87
N LEU A 87 -2.77 35.48 13.19
CA LEU A 87 -3.27 35.22 11.84
C LEU A 87 -4.79 35.18 11.79
N ARG A 88 -5.45 34.48 12.74
CA ARG A 88 -6.93 34.41 12.78
C ARG A 88 -7.59 35.75 13.13
N LYS A 89 -6.89 36.64 13.84
CA LYS A 89 -7.37 38.00 14.16
C LYS A 89 -7.18 38.97 12.99
N GLY A 90 -6.49 38.55 11.92
CA GLY A 90 -6.17 39.40 10.77
C GLY A 90 -5.10 40.45 11.07
N GLU A 91 -4.37 40.31 12.18
CA GLU A 91 -3.32 41.24 12.62
C GLU A 91 -1.99 41.06 11.86
N ARG A 92 -1.87 39.95 11.11
CA ARG A 92 -0.75 39.61 10.21
C ARG A 92 -1.29 38.74 9.07
N ARG A 93 -0.70 38.84 7.87
CA ARG A 93 -1.03 37.98 6.72
C ARG A 93 -0.07 36.79 6.64
N VAL A 94 -0.53 35.69 6.05
CA VAL A 94 0.31 34.53 5.74
C VAL A 94 1.20 34.88 4.53
N ASP A 95 2.51 34.82 4.72
CA ASP A 95 3.52 34.98 3.66
C ASP A 95 4.48 33.77 3.62
N SER A 96 5.39 33.73 2.64
CA SER A 96 6.31 32.61 2.48
C SER A 96 7.33 32.50 3.61
N GLU A 97 7.72 33.61 4.26
CA GLU A 97 8.70 33.58 5.36
C GLU A 97 8.06 32.99 6.61
N LEU A 98 6.82 33.41 6.92
CA LEU A 98 6.02 32.87 8.01
C LEU A 98 5.76 31.38 7.81
N MET A 99 5.38 30.96 6.60
CA MET A 99 5.09 29.56 6.32
C MET A 99 6.33 28.67 6.48
N ASP A 100 7.49 29.12 6.00
CA ASP A 100 8.75 28.39 6.14
C ASP A 100 9.09 28.17 7.64
N VAL A 101 8.94 29.21 8.48
CA VAL A 101 9.20 29.14 9.92
C VAL A 101 8.18 28.27 10.67
N VAL A 102 6.90 28.31 10.30
CA VAL A 102 5.86 27.47 10.92
C VAL A 102 6.04 26.00 10.56
N LEU A 103 6.43 25.67 9.33
CA LEU A 103 6.74 24.30 8.93
C LEU A 103 7.98 23.76 9.65
N GLU A 104 9.00 24.60 9.86
CA GLU A 104 10.16 24.24 10.69
C GLU A 104 9.76 23.98 12.16
N ALA A 105 8.82 24.76 12.70
CA ALA A 105 8.25 24.52 14.02
C ALA A 105 7.52 23.18 14.10
N LEU A 106 6.71 22.84 13.10
CA LEU A 106 6.02 21.55 13.04
C LEU A 106 6.99 20.37 12.93
N ASP A 107 8.05 20.49 12.13
CA ASP A 107 9.09 19.45 12.03
C ASP A 107 9.80 19.25 13.38
N THR A 108 10.08 20.35 14.08
CA THR A 108 10.69 20.31 15.41
C THR A 108 9.77 19.62 16.42
N VAL A 109 8.47 19.94 16.41
CA VAL A 109 7.47 19.27 17.25
C VAL A 109 7.38 17.78 16.91
N ASN A 110 7.38 17.40 15.63
CA ASN A 110 7.41 15.99 15.20
C ASN A 110 8.68 15.26 15.66
N SER A 111 9.83 15.93 15.64
CA SER A 111 11.08 15.38 16.16
C SER A 111 11.01 15.14 17.67
N MET A 112 10.56 16.14 18.44
CA MET A 112 10.35 16.01 19.88
C MET A 112 9.37 14.87 20.20
N PHE A 113 8.26 14.80 19.45
CA PHE A 113 7.26 13.76 19.57
C PHE A 113 7.83 12.36 19.30
N GLY A 114 8.68 12.22 18.29
CA GLY A 114 9.43 10.99 18.01
C GLY A 114 10.33 10.57 19.18
N GLN A 115 11.02 11.52 19.81
CA GLN A 115 11.86 11.25 20.98
C GLN A 115 11.04 10.77 22.18
N VAL A 116 9.87 11.37 22.44
CA VAL A 116 8.93 10.91 23.47
C VAL A 116 8.47 9.48 23.20
N ARG A 117 8.10 9.16 21.94
CA ARG A 117 7.70 7.81 21.52
C ARG A 117 8.82 6.78 21.69
N GLU A 118 10.06 7.18 21.44
CA GLU A 118 11.24 6.33 21.61
C GLU A 118 11.76 6.28 23.05
N ARG A 119 11.10 6.97 24.00
CA ARG A 119 11.51 7.11 25.41
C ARG A 119 12.92 7.67 25.58
N THR A 120 13.28 8.62 24.74
CA THR A 120 14.56 9.33 24.78
C THR A 120 14.35 10.75 25.30
N ASP A 121 15.38 11.36 25.90
CA ASP A 121 15.32 12.74 26.36
C ASP A 121 14.95 13.70 25.21
N VAL A 122 13.97 14.57 25.47
CA VAL A 122 13.49 15.54 24.48
C VAL A 122 14.52 16.64 24.31
N THR A 123 14.96 16.86 23.07
CA THR A 123 15.85 17.95 22.72
C THR A 123 15.02 19.21 22.46
N ALA A 124 15.29 20.29 23.18
CA ALA A 124 14.60 21.56 23.01
C ALA A 124 14.79 22.15 21.60
N ALA A 125 13.82 22.96 21.16
CA ALA A 125 13.90 23.69 19.90
C ALA A 125 15.08 24.66 19.91
N THR A 126 15.62 24.97 18.72
CA THR A 126 16.73 25.93 18.64
C THR A 126 16.27 27.32 19.11
N PRO A 127 17.11 28.06 19.85
CA PRO A 127 16.76 29.41 20.29
C PRO A 127 16.44 30.37 19.11
N GLU A 128 17.05 30.12 17.96
CA GLU A 128 16.80 30.87 16.72
C GLU A 128 15.37 30.68 16.20
N LEU A 129 14.88 29.44 16.18
CA LEU A 129 13.51 29.12 15.78
C LEU A 129 12.47 29.70 16.74
N LEU A 130 12.70 29.57 18.05
CA LEU A 130 11.81 30.14 19.07
C LEU A 130 11.73 31.66 18.96
N ALA A 131 12.86 32.32 18.68
CA ALA A 131 12.91 33.77 18.46
C ALA A 131 12.19 34.18 17.15
N ALA A 132 12.36 33.42 16.08
CA ALA A 132 11.68 33.66 14.81
C ALA A 132 10.15 33.54 14.94
N LEU A 133 9.68 32.47 15.59
CA LEU A 133 8.25 32.29 15.89
C LEU A 133 7.72 33.39 16.80
N SER A 134 8.46 33.78 17.83
CA SER A 134 8.04 34.86 18.74
C SER A 134 7.91 36.21 18.02
N ARG A 135 8.82 36.52 17.08
CA ARG A 135 8.72 37.72 16.23
C ARG A 135 7.49 37.69 15.33
N LEU A 136 7.17 36.53 14.77
CA LEU A 136 5.97 36.34 13.93
C LEU A 136 4.67 36.33 14.75
N ALA A 137 4.77 36.05 16.05
CA ALA A 137 3.70 36.16 17.03
C ALA A 137 3.52 37.60 17.56
N GLU A 138 3.98 38.62 16.84
CA GLU A 138 3.65 40.02 17.08
C GLU A 138 2.88 40.60 15.88
N PRO A 139 1.93 41.55 16.10
CA PRO A 139 1.22 42.24 15.03
C PRO A 139 2.19 42.87 14.03
N GLN A 140 1.81 42.90 12.76
CA GLN A 140 2.69 43.46 11.72
C GLN A 140 2.99 44.94 12.01
N SER A 141 4.25 45.25 12.30
CA SER A 141 4.65 46.63 12.63
C SER A 141 4.76 47.47 11.36
N ALA A 142 4.47 48.77 11.46
CA ALA A 142 4.54 49.70 10.33
C ALA A 142 5.96 49.81 9.69
N ASP A 143 7.02 49.40 10.41
CA ASP A 143 8.40 49.35 9.90
C ASP A 143 8.65 48.13 8.99
N GLU A 144 7.88 47.04 9.09
CA GLU A 144 8.00 45.88 8.17
C GLU A 144 7.40 46.15 6.78
N VAL A 145 6.59 47.21 6.65
CA VAL A 145 6.00 47.66 5.36
C VAL A 145 7.01 48.50 4.55
N ALA A 146 8.13 48.90 5.15
CA ALA A 146 9.08 49.84 4.56
C ALA A 146 10.43 49.20 4.16
N ALA A 147 10.43 48.32 3.15
CA ALA A 147 11.59 48.02 2.32
C ALA A 147 11.15 47.69 0.89
N PRO A 148 11.93 48.09 -0.14
CA PRO A 148 11.40 48.90 -1.24
C PRO A 148 10.79 48.07 -2.38
N GLU A 149 9.57 48.43 -2.79
CA GLU A 149 9.12 48.16 -4.14
C GLU A 149 9.91 49.02 -5.15
N PRO A 150 10.29 48.48 -6.31
CA PRO A 150 10.95 49.25 -7.35
C PRO A 150 9.95 50.22 -8.00
N GLU A 151 10.25 51.51 -7.94
CA GLU A 151 9.46 52.57 -8.58
C GLU A 151 9.32 52.32 -10.10
N PRO A 152 8.10 52.39 -10.67
CA PRO A 152 7.92 52.56 -12.09
C PRO A 152 8.15 54.03 -12.46
N VAL A 153 9.06 54.26 -13.41
CA VAL A 153 9.34 55.57 -13.99
C VAL A 153 8.09 56.08 -14.72
N VAL A 154 7.51 57.18 -14.25
CA VAL A 154 6.40 57.88 -14.92
C VAL A 154 6.93 59.14 -15.60
N GLU A 155 6.79 59.17 -16.92
CA GLU A 155 7.01 60.31 -17.80
C GLU A 155 5.78 61.25 -17.76
N ALA A 156 6.04 62.57 -17.77
CA ALA A 156 5.06 63.62 -17.49
C ALA A 156 4.29 64.11 -18.73
N GLU A 157 3.00 64.45 -18.58
CA GLU A 157 2.37 65.59 -19.27
C GLU A 157 1.07 66.09 -18.58
N ALA A 158 0.74 67.36 -18.81
CA ALA A 158 -0.15 68.23 -18.01
C ALA A 158 -1.59 68.43 -18.64
N PRO A 159 -2.44 69.41 -18.27
CA PRO A 159 -3.67 69.15 -17.49
C PRO A 159 -5.02 69.71 -18.05
N ALA A 160 -6.11 69.35 -17.33
CA ALA A 160 -7.42 70.04 -17.14
C ALA A 160 -8.57 69.84 -18.18
N PRO A 161 -9.83 70.25 -17.90
CA PRO A 161 -10.75 69.77 -16.84
C PRO A 161 -12.22 69.56 -17.34
N VAL A 162 -13.05 68.72 -16.71
CA VAL A 162 -14.53 68.89 -16.73
C VAL A 162 -15.17 68.30 -15.47
N ALA A 163 -16.10 69.05 -14.89
CA ALA A 163 -16.89 68.78 -13.70
C ALA A 163 -18.12 67.90 -13.99
N GLU A 164 -18.64 67.17 -13.01
CA GLU A 164 -19.91 67.50 -12.35
C GLU A 164 -20.23 66.62 -11.13
N GLN A 165 -21.04 67.21 -10.27
CA GLN A 165 -21.43 66.86 -8.90
C GLN A 165 -22.23 65.55 -8.77
N ALA A 166 -22.06 64.86 -7.64
CA ALA A 166 -23.17 64.40 -6.83
C ALA A 166 -22.71 64.23 -5.38
N ALA A 167 -23.32 64.99 -4.48
CA ALA A 167 -23.35 64.69 -3.07
C ALA A 167 -24.28 63.48 -2.85
N SER A 168 -23.85 62.51 -2.05
CA SER A 168 -24.75 61.61 -1.34
C SER A 168 -24.05 61.20 -0.06
N ASP A 169 -24.78 61.40 1.03
CA ASP A 169 -24.36 61.30 2.42
C ASP A 169 -23.79 59.91 2.76
N ASP A 170 -22.64 59.90 3.44
CA ASP A 170 -22.17 58.73 4.18
C ASP A 170 -23.14 58.49 5.34
N ILE A 171 -23.87 57.39 5.28
CA ILE A 171 -24.62 56.85 6.42
C ILE A 171 -23.58 56.31 7.40
N THR A 172 -23.49 56.93 8.58
CA THR A 172 -22.69 56.40 9.69
C THR A 172 -23.39 55.19 10.30
N ASP A 173 -22.62 54.22 10.81
CA ASP A 173 -23.14 52.95 11.39
C ASP A 173 -24.24 53.16 12.46
N ASP A 174 -24.18 54.28 13.19
CA ASP A 174 -25.21 54.63 14.20
C ASP A 174 -26.58 54.98 13.59
N GLU A 175 -26.63 55.45 12.34
CA GLU A 175 -27.87 55.77 11.61
C GLU A 175 -28.45 54.52 10.92
N PHE A 176 -27.60 53.54 10.61
CA PHE A 176 -28.00 52.23 10.09
C PHE A 176 -28.65 51.36 11.19
N GLU A 177 -28.15 51.41 12.43
CA GLU A 177 -28.77 50.72 13.57
C GLU A 177 -30.16 51.29 13.92
N GLN A 178 -30.36 52.61 13.80
CA GLN A 178 -31.68 53.23 14.04
C GLN A 178 -32.71 52.90 12.94
N LEU A 179 -32.26 52.59 11.72
CA LEU A 179 -33.11 52.10 10.63
C LEU A 179 -33.54 50.64 10.83
N LEU A 180 -32.70 49.81 11.45
CA LEU A 180 -33.03 48.43 11.80
C LEU A 180 -34.03 48.36 12.97
N ASP A 181 -33.89 49.25 13.95
CA ASP A 181 -34.78 49.30 15.13
C ASP A 181 -36.19 49.83 14.78
N SER A 182 -36.31 50.64 13.71
CA SER A 182 -37.59 51.15 13.21
C SER A 182 -38.34 50.19 12.27
N LEU A 183 -37.69 49.12 11.79
CA LEU A 183 -38.34 48.03 11.05
C LEU A 183 -38.95 46.96 11.97
N HIS A 184 -38.59 46.96 13.26
CA HIS A 184 -39.08 45.99 14.24
C HIS A 184 -39.67 46.66 15.49
N GLY A 185 -40.85 47.26 15.34
CA GLY A 185 -41.79 47.45 16.45
C GLY A 185 -42.89 48.47 16.14
N THR A 186 -44.18 48.30 16.46
CA THR A 186 -44.85 47.44 17.45
C THR A 186 -46.37 47.53 17.22
N SER A 187 -47.16 46.62 17.80
CA SER A 187 -48.56 46.87 18.22
C SER A 187 -49.11 45.69 19.08
N PRO A 188 -50.11 45.88 19.97
CA PRO A 188 -49.88 46.29 21.36
C PRO A 188 -50.62 45.42 22.42
N VAL A 189 -50.59 45.94 23.65
CA VAL A 189 -50.92 45.45 25.01
C VAL A 189 -52.39 45.09 25.33
N SER A 190 -52.56 44.19 26.33
CA SER A 190 -53.64 44.07 27.37
C SER A 190 -54.68 42.96 27.16
N ALA A 191 -55.01 42.06 28.13
CA ALA A 191 -55.12 42.25 29.58
C ALA A 191 -54.83 40.98 30.45
N ALA A 192 -54.40 41.24 31.70
CA ALA A 192 -54.05 40.35 32.83
C ALA A 192 -55.30 39.93 33.69
N PRO A 193 -55.22 39.33 34.93
CA PRO A 193 -54.09 38.87 35.78
C PRO A 193 -54.25 37.41 36.33
N SER A 194 -53.29 36.73 36.98
CA SER A 194 -52.71 36.98 38.32
C SER A 194 -51.71 35.86 38.75
N ALA A 195 -50.70 36.27 39.54
CA ALA A 195 -49.87 35.55 40.52
C ALA A 195 -48.62 34.71 40.09
N ALA A 196 -47.50 35.03 40.75
CA ALA A 196 -46.11 34.55 40.62
C ALA A 196 -45.77 33.41 41.64
N PRO A 197 -44.51 32.96 41.92
CA PRO A 197 -43.19 33.20 41.28
C PRO A 197 -42.19 31.98 41.17
N ALA A 198 -41.08 32.18 40.43
CA ALA A 198 -39.68 31.64 40.54
C ALA A 198 -39.43 30.11 40.36
N VAL A 199 -38.37 29.59 39.71
CA VAL A 199 -36.90 29.78 39.83
C VAL A 199 -36.16 29.34 38.53
N ALA A 200 -34.93 29.81 38.31
CA ALA A 200 -34.03 29.65 37.15
C ALA A 200 -33.18 28.33 37.13
N PRO A 201 -32.10 28.17 36.33
CA PRO A 201 -32.05 27.36 35.09
C PRO A 201 -31.03 26.19 35.11
N ALA A 202 -31.11 25.22 34.19
CA ALA A 202 -30.03 24.26 33.88
C ALA A 202 -30.20 23.57 32.51
N GLY A 203 -29.08 23.44 31.78
CA GLY A 203 -28.65 22.36 30.88
C GLY A 203 -29.63 21.75 29.88
N ASP A 204 -29.34 21.89 28.59
CA ASP A 204 -30.04 21.22 27.49
C ASP A 204 -29.49 19.80 27.27
N GLU A 205 -29.64 18.93 28.29
CA GLU A 205 -29.45 17.48 28.18
C GLU A 205 -30.83 16.81 28.18
N ILE A 206 -31.14 16.06 27.11
CA ILE A 206 -32.40 15.28 27.02
C ILE A 206 -32.34 14.19 28.09
N THR A 207 -33.34 14.17 28.97
CA THR A 207 -33.41 13.17 30.05
C THR A 207 -33.80 11.79 29.53
N ASP A 208 -33.32 10.72 30.17
CA ASP A 208 -33.61 9.32 29.77
C ASP A 208 -35.12 9.03 29.64
N GLN A 209 -35.94 9.70 30.45
CA GLN A 209 -37.41 9.57 30.39
C GLN A 209 -38.03 10.27 29.17
N GLU A 210 -37.49 11.41 28.73
CA GLU A 210 -37.91 12.04 27.48
C GLU A 210 -37.50 11.20 26.28
N PHE A 211 -36.30 10.61 26.32
CA PHE A 211 -35.81 9.69 25.31
C PHE A 211 -36.67 8.42 25.18
N GLU A 212 -37.04 7.78 26.29
CA GLU A 212 -37.95 6.64 26.31
C GLU A 212 -39.35 7.00 25.76
N SER A 213 -39.84 8.21 26.06
CA SER A 213 -41.14 8.68 25.56
C SER A 213 -41.15 8.91 24.04
N LEU A 214 -40.01 9.32 23.47
CA LEU A 214 -39.80 9.48 22.03
C LEU A 214 -39.68 8.12 21.32
N LEU A 215 -39.02 7.14 21.94
CA LEU A 215 -38.94 5.77 21.43
C LEU A 215 -40.31 5.07 21.42
N ASP A 216 -41.12 5.28 22.45
CA ASP A 216 -42.49 4.72 22.53
C ASP A 216 -43.45 5.34 21.49
N GLN A 217 -43.23 6.60 21.10
CA GLN A 217 -43.99 7.25 20.02
C GLN A 217 -43.59 6.74 18.63
N LEU A 218 -42.34 6.31 18.43
CA LEU A 218 -41.83 5.90 17.13
C LEU A 218 -42.05 4.41 16.84
N HIS A 219 -42.03 3.55 17.86
CA HIS A 219 -42.05 2.08 17.69
C HIS A 219 -43.24 1.35 18.36
N GLY A 220 -44.10 2.07 19.07
CA GLY A 220 -45.31 1.53 19.71
C GLY A 220 -45.04 0.94 21.11
N LYS A 221 -45.90 1.28 22.07
CA LYS A 221 -45.70 1.04 23.51
C LYS A 221 -45.40 -0.42 23.87
N GLY A 222 -44.33 -0.62 24.65
CA GLY A 222 -44.11 -1.82 25.46
C GLY A 222 -43.13 -2.87 24.93
N LYS A 223 -42.20 -2.50 24.05
CA LYS A 223 -41.16 -3.44 23.54
C LYS A 223 -39.80 -3.37 24.20
N PHE A 224 -39.55 -2.40 25.08
CA PHE A 224 -38.30 -2.31 25.83
C PHE A 224 -38.59 -1.91 27.29
N ALA A 225 -38.51 -2.89 28.17
CA ALA A 225 -38.41 -2.68 29.61
C ALA A 225 -37.30 -3.59 30.13
N ALA A 226 -36.25 -3.01 30.69
CA ALA A 226 -35.27 -3.71 31.49
C ALA A 226 -35.34 -3.14 32.92
N ASP A 227 -35.59 -4.02 33.88
CA ASP A 227 -35.73 -3.71 35.30
C ASP A 227 -34.45 -3.09 35.89
N ALA A 228 -34.68 -2.09 36.73
CA ALA A 228 -33.68 -1.30 37.43
C ALA A 228 -33.05 -2.03 38.64
N VAL A 229 -31.81 -1.65 38.90
CA VAL A 229 -30.90 -2.10 39.97
C VAL A 229 -31.35 -1.64 41.37
N ALA A 230 -31.09 -2.47 42.40
CA ALA A 230 -31.12 -2.06 43.81
C ALA A 230 -29.85 -2.53 44.57
N ALA A 231 -29.35 -1.68 45.47
CA ALA A 231 -28.29 -1.91 46.47
C ALA A 231 -28.68 -1.23 47.81
N PRO A 232 -28.02 -1.43 49.00
CA PRO A 232 -27.19 -2.54 49.53
C PRO A 232 -27.45 -2.97 51.03
N ALA A 233 -26.69 -4.01 51.48
CA ALA A 233 -26.21 -4.39 52.86
C ALA A 233 -27.08 -5.25 53.84
N PRO A 234 -26.54 -5.99 54.87
CA PRO A 234 -25.15 -6.44 55.20
C PRO A 234 -24.97 -7.96 55.52
N ALA A 235 -23.73 -8.37 55.87
CA ALA A 235 -23.15 -9.72 56.05
C ALA A 235 -23.73 -10.66 57.16
N PRO A 236 -23.39 -11.97 57.16
CA PRO A 236 -22.30 -12.42 58.06
C PRO A 236 -21.36 -13.53 57.50
N ALA A 237 -20.30 -13.75 58.27
CA ALA A 237 -19.07 -14.48 58.01
C ALA A 237 -19.16 -16.01 57.79
N ALA A 238 -18.19 -16.53 57.02
CA ALA A 238 -17.68 -17.90 57.12
C ALA A 238 -16.22 -17.98 56.65
N GLN A 239 -15.53 -19.01 57.12
CA GLN A 239 -14.09 -19.09 57.36
C GLN A 239 -13.27 -19.64 56.18
N SER A 240 -11.97 -19.34 56.29
CA SER A 240 -10.81 -19.77 55.52
C SER A 240 -10.66 -21.27 55.23
N LYS A 241 -10.22 -21.58 53.99
CA LYS A 241 -9.17 -22.54 53.53
C LYS A 241 -9.14 -22.38 51.99
N GLY A 242 -8.06 -22.25 51.22
CA GLY A 242 -6.61 -22.20 51.38
C GLY A 242 -6.01 -22.43 49.96
N ALA A 243 -5.15 -21.51 49.51
CA ALA A 243 -4.10 -21.63 48.47
C ALA A 243 -4.43 -21.98 46.97
N ALA A 244 -4.36 -20.95 46.11
CA ALA A 244 -3.71 -20.74 44.78
C ALA A 244 -3.49 -21.89 43.73
N PRO A 245 -3.24 -21.58 42.43
CA PRO A 245 -3.46 -20.35 41.63
C PRO A 245 -4.35 -20.55 40.38
N ALA A 246 -4.73 -19.43 39.76
CA ALA A 246 -5.54 -19.32 38.55
C ALA A 246 -4.79 -19.74 37.28
N GLY A 247 -5.40 -20.65 36.52
CA GLY A 247 -5.19 -20.81 35.08
C GLY A 247 -6.48 -20.38 34.39
N ASP A 248 -6.34 -19.53 33.37
CA ASP A 248 -7.44 -18.93 32.61
C ASP A 248 -7.90 -19.89 31.49
N GLU A 249 -8.31 -21.10 31.88
CA GLU A 249 -8.85 -22.12 30.97
C GLU A 249 -10.29 -22.42 31.37
N ILE A 250 -11.23 -22.07 30.48
CA ILE A 250 -12.62 -22.51 30.58
C ILE A 250 -12.63 -24.03 30.45
N THR A 251 -13.18 -24.72 31.45
CA THR A 251 -13.29 -26.18 31.42
C THR A 251 -14.35 -26.64 30.42
N ASP A 252 -14.18 -27.83 29.82
CA ASP A 252 -15.14 -28.37 28.83
C ASP A 252 -16.58 -28.39 29.38
N ASP A 253 -16.74 -28.65 30.68
CA ASP A 253 -18.04 -28.66 31.36
C ASP A 253 -18.66 -27.24 31.48
N GLU A 254 -17.85 -26.20 31.64
CA GLU A 254 -18.30 -24.79 31.61
C GLU A 254 -18.65 -24.35 30.20
N PHE A 255 -17.90 -24.83 29.21
CA PHE A 255 -18.14 -24.53 27.81
C PHE A 255 -19.44 -25.16 27.29
N GLU A 256 -19.73 -26.42 27.65
CA GLU A 256 -21.00 -27.08 27.34
C GLU A 256 -22.18 -26.38 28.02
N ALA A 257 -22.02 -25.93 29.26
CA ALA A 257 -23.05 -25.17 29.97
C ALA A 257 -23.35 -23.81 29.29
N LEU A 258 -22.34 -23.14 28.74
CA LEU A 258 -22.49 -21.89 28.00
C LEU A 258 -23.17 -22.11 26.64
N LEU A 259 -22.85 -23.20 25.94
CA LEU A 259 -23.49 -23.57 24.67
C LEU A 259 -24.98 -23.92 24.86
N ASP A 260 -25.31 -24.65 25.92
CA ASP A 260 -26.70 -24.97 26.28
C ASP A 260 -27.50 -23.71 26.65
N GLN A 261 -26.84 -22.69 27.22
CA GLN A 261 -27.45 -21.41 27.55
C GLN A 261 -27.73 -20.54 26.30
N LEU A 262 -26.92 -20.69 25.25
CA LEU A 262 -27.01 -19.86 24.03
C LEU A 262 -27.93 -20.47 22.97
N HIS A 263 -28.02 -21.81 22.87
CA HIS A 263 -28.72 -22.49 21.77
C HIS A 263 -29.87 -23.42 22.20
N GLY A 264 -30.10 -23.59 23.50
CA GLY A 264 -31.18 -24.44 24.02
C GLY A 264 -30.79 -25.91 24.09
N LYS A 265 -31.16 -26.53 25.21
CA LYS A 265 -30.66 -27.84 25.66
C LYS A 265 -30.88 -28.97 24.64
N GLY A 266 -29.78 -29.59 24.17
CA GLY A 266 -29.79 -30.86 23.43
C GLY A 266 -29.60 -30.81 21.91
N SER A 267 -29.00 -29.75 21.34
CA SER A 267 -28.76 -29.67 19.88
C SER A 267 -27.48 -30.35 19.37
N PHE A 268 -26.59 -30.84 20.25
CA PHE A 268 -25.40 -31.57 19.85
C PHE A 268 -25.16 -32.74 20.78
N ASP A 269 -25.55 -33.93 20.33
CA ASP A 269 -25.14 -35.17 20.97
C ASP A 269 -24.81 -36.18 19.87
N GLY A 270 -23.53 -36.50 19.70
CA GLY A 270 -23.07 -37.64 18.90
C GLY A 270 -21.88 -37.38 17.98
N ALA A 271 -20.68 -37.54 18.55
CA ALA A 271 -19.58 -38.36 18.05
C ALA A 271 -18.20 -37.68 18.06
N ILE A 272 -17.50 -37.69 19.20
CA ILE A 272 -16.10 -38.11 19.31
C ILE A 272 -15.91 -38.64 20.74
N ALA A 273 -15.95 -39.97 20.93
CA ALA A 273 -15.33 -40.63 22.09
C ALA A 273 -15.30 -42.16 21.89
N ALA A 274 -14.39 -42.67 21.06
CA ALA A 274 -13.86 -44.04 21.18
C ALA A 274 -12.74 -44.33 20.17
N THR A 275 -11.50 -43.91 20.46
CA THR A 275 -10.31 -44.57 19.89
C THR A 275 -9.15 -44.57 20.89
N ALA A 276 -9.22 -45.44 21.90
CA ALA A 276 -8.03 -45.93 22.60
C ALA A 276 -8.37 -47.17 23.46
N ALA A 277 -8.31 -48.37 22.88
CA ALA A 277 -7.78 -49.57 23.54
C ALA A 277 -7.98 -50.85 22.71
N ALA A 278 -6.99 -51.75 22.86
CA ALA A 278 -7.03 -53.20 22.65
C ALA A 278 -6.69 -53.76 21.25
N ALA A 279 -5.41 -54.05 21.09
CA ALA A 279 -4.92 -55.18 20.33
C ALA A 279 -5.31 -56.51 20.99
N ALA A 280 -5.78 -57.50 20.22
CA ALA A 280 -5.33 -58.91 20.21
C ALA A 280 -6.34 -59.86 19.52
N ALA A 281 -5.77 -60.83 18.81
CA ALA A 281 -6.33 -62.13 18.40
C ALA A 281 -7.21 -62.24 17.13
N ALA A 282 -6.59 -62.81 16.09
CA ALA A 282 -7.25 -63.67 15.09
C ALA A 282 -7.58 -65.05 15.73
N PRO A 283 -8.50 -65.89 15.20
CA PRO A 283 -8.39 -66.46 13.84
C PRO A 283 -9.71 -66.61 13.03
N ALA A 284 -9.56 -66.86 11.74
CA ALA A 284 -10.58 -67.32 10.77
C ALA A 284 -10.85 -68.85 10.89
N PRO A 285 -11.57 -69.58 9.98
CA PRO A 285 -12.45 -69.18 8.86
C PRO A 285 -13.77 -70.02 8.74
N ALA A 286 -14.73 -69.60 7.91
CA ALA A 286 -15.67 -70.52 7.23
C ALA A 286 -16.38 -69.87 6.02
N ALA A 287 -16.33 -70.56 4.88
CA ALA A 287 -17.12 -70.38 3.65
C ALA A 287 -18.62 -70.66 3.91
N VAL A 288 -19.63 -70.32 3.07
CA VAL A 288 -19.88 -70.81 1.70
C VAL A 288 -20.98 -69.99 0.97
N ALA A 289 -20.83 -69.87 -0.36
CA ALA A 289 -21.85 -69.96 -1.43
C ALA A 289 -22.94 -68.89 -1.66
N ALA A 290 -22.67 -68.05 -2.67
CA ALA A 290 -23.42 -67.87 -3.93
C ALA A 290 -24.97 -67.96 -3.97
N LYS A 291 -25.60 -66.86 -4.40
CA LYS A 291 -26.64 -66.86 -5.44
C LYS A 291 -26.84 -65.46 -6.05
N ALA A 292 -26.66 -65.34 -7.37
CA ALA A 292 -27.28 -64.30 -8.20
C ALA A 292 -28.58 -64.89 -8.81
N PRO A 293 -29.60 -64.10 -9.18
CA PRO A 293 -29.51 -63.27 -10.40
C PRO A 293 -30.22 -61.89 -10.39
N SER A 294 -29.74 -61.01 -11.28
CA SER A 294 -30.49 -60.10 -12.18
C SER A 294 -31.21 -58.84 -11.64
N ALA A 295 -30.60 -57.69 -12.00
CA ALA A 295 -31.17 -56.49 -12.65
C ALA A 295 -32.33 -55.70 -12.00
N ALA A 296 -32.01 -54.50 -11.50
CA ALA A 296 -32.55 -53.21 -11.96
C ALA A 296 -31.83 -52.08 -11.19
N ALA A 297 -31.32 -51.10 -11.93
CA ALA A 297 -30.76 -49.87 -11.36
C ALA A 297 -31.89 -49.05 -10.73
N ALA A 298 -31.67 -48.57 -9.50
CA ALA A 298 -32.41 -47.46 -8.92
C ALA A 298 -31.39 -46.34 -8.69
N SER A 299 -31.46 -45.32 -9.53
CA SER A 299 -30.74 -44.06 -9.41
C SER A 299 -31.30 -43.27 -8.23
N ASP A 300 -30.40 -42.85 -7.36
CA ASP A 300 -30.65 -41.95 -6.22
C ASP A 300 -30.62 -40.49 -6.72
N GLU A 301 -31.44 -40.18 -7.73
CA GLU A 301 -31.53 -38.85 -8.33
C GLU A 301 -32.90 -38.24 -8.02
N ILE A 302 -32.88 -37.09 -7.33
CA ILE A 302 -34.06 -36.25 -7.09
C ILE A 302 -34.59 -35.79 -8.45
N THR A 303 -35.88 -35.99 -8.69
CA THR A 303 -36.51 -35.59 -9.95
C THR A 303 -36.76 -34.08 -9.98
N ASP A 304 -36.76 -33.46 -11.16
CA ASP A 304 -36.97 -32.00 -11.32
C ASP A 304 -38.26 -31.50 -10.64
N HIS A 305 -39.30 -32.33 -10.62
CA HIS A 305 -40.58 -32.01 -9.97
C HIS A 305 -40.49 -32.06 -8.42
N GLU A 306 -39.62 -32.91 -7.88
CA GLU A 306 -39.36 -33.01 -6.44
C GLU A 306 -38.46 -31.85 -5.97
N PHE A 307 -37.54 -31.41 -6.83
CA PHE A 307 -36.74 -30.20 -6.63
C PHE A 307 -37.58 -28.91 -6.67
N GLU A 308 -38.50 -28.77 -7.64
CA GLU A 308 -39.43 -27.64 -7.72
C GLU A 308 -40.36 -27.57 -6.50
N SER A 309 -40.79 -28.72 -5.99
CA SER A 309 -41.63 -28.81 -4.79
C SER A 309 -40.88 -28.34 -3.54
N LEU A 310 -39.59 -28.64 -3.43
CA LEU A 310 -38.73 -28.20 -2.33
C LEU A 310 -38.40 -26.69 -2.40
N LEU A 311 -38.24 -26.15 -3.60
CA LEU A 311 -38.03 -24.70 -3.81
C LEU A 311 -39.26 -23.87 -3.47
N ASP A 312 -40.45 -24.36 -3.81
CA ASP A 312 -41.73 -23.72 -3.47
C ASP A 312 -42.00 -23.75 -1.95
N GLU A 313 -41.52 -24.78 -1.26
CA GLU A 313 -41.62 -24.93 0.20
C GLU A 313 -40.64 -23.99 0.94
N LEU A 314 -39.49 -23.66 0.33
CA LEU A 314 -38.46 -22.80 0.94
C LEU A 314 -38.67 -21.29 0.68
N HIS A 315 -39.26 -20.91 -0.46
CA HIS A 315 -39.34 -19.50 -0.88
C HIS A 315 -40.76 -18.94 -1.09
N GLY A 316 -41.79 -19.79 -0.93
CA GLY A 316 -43.20 -19.41 -1.08
C GLY A 316 -43.66 -19.40 -2.54
N LYS A 317 -44.79 -20.08 -2.80
CA LYS A 317 -45.29 -20.41 -4.15
C LYS A 317 -45.31 -19.23 -5.12
N GLY A 318 -44.69 -19.42 -6.29
CA GLY A 318 -44.92 -18.63 -7.50
C GLY A 318 -43.98 -17.45 -7.77
N LYS A 319 -42.73 -17.50 -7.29
CA LYS A 319 -41.74 -16.43 -7.53
C LYS A 319 -40.64 -16.72 -8.55
N PHE A 320 -40.75 -17.78 -9.34
CA PHE A 320 -39.76 -18.06 -10.39
C PHE A 320 -40.42 -18.59 -11.68
N GLU A 321 -40.22 -17.85 -12.79
CA GLU A 321 -40.38 -18.36 -14.16
C GLU A 321 -39.06 -18.10 -14.90
N PRO A 322 -38.39 -19.14 -15.45
CA PRO A 322 -37.35 -18.95 -16.43
C PRO A 322 -37.85 -19.29 -17.83
N ASP A 323 -37.86 -18.29 -18.72
CA ASP A 323 -38.13 -18.44 -20.14
C ASP A 323 -36.97 -19.16 -20.87
N ALA A 324 -37.32 -20.32 -21.42
CA ALA A 324 -36.83 -21.01 -22.62
C ALA A 324 -35.47 -20.63 -23.28
N VAL A 325 -34.54 -21.60 -23.31
CA VAL A 325 -33.76 -21.91 -24.53
C VAL A 325 -33.59 -23.43 -24.67
N VAL A 326 -34.32 -24.02 -25.63
CA VAL A 326 -34.17 -25.43 -26.05
C VAL A 326 -33.13 -25.49 -27.17
N ALA A 327 -32.02 -26.19 -26.95
CA ALA A 327 -31.06 -26.55 -28.00
C ALA A 327 -30.94 -28.08 -28.11
N LYS A 328 -31.21 -28.55 -29.34
CA LYS A 328 -31.37 -29.94 -29.77
C LYS A 328 -30.02 -30.60 -30.04
N ALA A 329 -29.79 -31.78 -29.46
CA ALA A 329 -28.63 -32.65 -29.75
C ALA A 329 -28.73 -33.30 -31.15
N PRO A 330 -27.59 -33.70 -31.75
CA PRO A 330 -27.43 -35.13 -32.04
C PRO A 330 -26.00 -35.69 -31.86
N ALA A 331 -25.94 -37.00 -31.64
CA ALA A 331 -24.75 -37.87 -31.57
C ALA A 331 -24.50 -38.61 -32.94
N PRO A 332 -23.56 -39.57 -33.10
CA PRO A 332 -22.27 -39.33 -33.77
C PRO A 332 -21.88 -40.31 -34.90
N ALA A 333 -20.77 -39.96 -35.58
CA ALA A 333 -19.72 -40.77 -36.24
C ALA A 333 -19.98 -41.59 -37.55
N ALA A 334 -19.20 -41.31 -38.60
CA ALA A 334 -18.36 -42.28 -39.34
C ALA A 334 -17.44 -41.58 -40.39
N ALA A 335 -16.27 -42.18 -40.63
CA ALA A 335 -15.09 -41.67 -41.34
C ALA A 335 -15.13 -41.74 -42.89
N ILE A 336 -14.16 -41.08 -43.57
CA ILE A 336 -13.28 -41.60 -44.67
C ILE A 336 -12.33 -40.50 -45.24
N ALA A 337 -11.02 -40.82 -45.23
CA ALA A 337 -9.87 -40.58 -46.15
C ALA A 337 -9.49 -39.20 -46.82
N ALA A 338 -8.16 -38.97 -46.83
CA ALA A 338 -7.33 -37.94 -47.52
C ALA A 338 -7.21 -38.17 -49.06
N ALA A 339 -6.74 -37.29 -49.97
CA ALA A 339 -5.81 -36.12 -50.04
C ALA A 339 -6.08 -35.33 -51.38
N PRO A 340 -5.25 -34.42 -51.98
CA PRO A 340 -4.17 -33.49 -51.57
C PRO A 340 -4.41 -32.01 -52.07
N PRO A 341 -3.48 -31.02 -51.91
CA PRO A 341 -3.77 -29.58 -52.08
C PRO A 341 -3.27 -28.96 -53.40
N PRO A 342 -3.74 -27.75 -53.78
CA PRO A 342 -3.03 -26.90 -54.73
C PRO A 342 -2.68 -25.50 -54.20
N ALA A 343 -1.69 -24.90 -54.86
CA ALA A 343 -0.86 -23.78 -54.43
C ALA A 343 -1.31 -22.37 -54.89
N ALA A 344 -0.78 -21.38 -54.17
CA ALA A 344 -0.50 -19.94 -54.41
C ALA A 344 -0.80 -19.31 -55.79
N LYS A 345 -1.37 -18.08 -55.90
CA LYS A 345 -0.80 -16.70 -55.81
C LYS A 345 -1.85 -15.71 -56.43
N PRO A 346 -1.66 -14.36 -56.51
CA PRO A 346 -1.12 -13.34 -55.60
C PRO A 346 -1.97 -12.01 -55.55
N ALA A 347 -1.43 -11.02 -54.84
CA ALA A 347 -1.94 -9.68 -54.46
C ALA A 347 -2.39 -8.69 -55.56
N ALA A 348 -3.17 -7.67 -55.14
CA ALA A 348 -3.40 -6.41 -55.87
C ALA A 348 -3.46 -5.20 -54.91
N ALA A 349 -2.84 -4.10 -55.34
CA ALA A 349 -2.81 -2.76 -54.74
C ALA A 349 -3.53 -1.75 -55.69
N PRO A 350 -3.62 -0.42 -55.42
CA PRO A 350 -4.90 0.31 -55.35
C PRO A 350 -5.07 1.41 -56.43
N ALA A 351 -6.28 2.00 -56.52
CA ALA A 351 -6.60 3.21 -57.30
C ALA A 351 -7.89 3.90 -56.76
N PRO A 352 -8.28 5.13 -57.18
CA PRO A 352 -7.89 6.40 -56.57
C PRO A 352 -9.07 7.33 -56.16
N ALA A 353 -8.71 8.45 -55.53
CA ALA A 353 -9.55 9.49 -54.94
C ALA A 353 -10.48 10.27 -55.92
N VAL A 354 -11.64 10.71 -55.41
CA VAL A 354 -12.46 11.79 -56.00
C VAL A 354 -12.88 12.81 -54.92
N LYS A 355 -12.79 14.08 -55.34
CA LYS A 355 -12.96 15.37 -54.65
C LYS A 355 -14.27 15.55 -53.86
N ALA A 356 -14.18 16.34 -52.79
CA ALA A 356 -15.29 16.93 -52.05
C ALA A 356 -15.28 18.47 -52.15
N GLU A 357 -16.46 19.07 -52.33
CA GLU A 357 -16.83 20.46 -51.98
C GLU A 357 -18.38 20.56 -51.92
N PRO A 358 -19.01 21.59 -51.30
CA PRO A 358 -19.60 21.48 -49.97
C PRO A 358 -21.11 21.78 -49.92
N ALA A 359 -21.81 21.28 -48.89
CA ALA A 359 -23.21 21.64 -48.61
C ALA A 359 -23.36 22.35 -47.25
N LYS A 360 -24.20 23.40 -47.27
CA LYS A 360 -24.55 24.34 -46.18
C LYS A 360 -25.23 23.68 -44.95
N PRO A 361 -25.24 24.37 -43.79
CA PRO A 361 -25.59 23.80 -42.49
C PRO A 361 -27.11 23.85 -42.18
N ALA A 362 -27.56 22.90 -41.36
CA ALA A 362 -28.89 22.81 -40.76
C ALA A 362 -28.76 22.56 -39.23
N PRO A 363 -29.79 22.90 -38.43
CA PRO A 363 -29.61 23.61 -37.17
C PRO A 363 -29.52 22.73 -35.91
N ALA A 364 -29.03 23.36 -34.83
CA ALA A 364 -28.78 22.79 -33.50
C ALA A 364 -30.04 22.19 -32.83
N PRO A 365 -29.91 21.06 -32.11
CA PRO A 365 -30.95 20.58 -31.22
C PRO A 365 -30.92 21.28 -29.85
N ALA A 366 -32.13 21.47 -29.32
CA ALA A 366 -32.45 22.24 -28.14
C ALA A 366 -31.97 21.59 -26.82
N ARG A 367 -31.66 22.50 -25.89
CA ARG A 367 -31.27 22.31 -24.48
C ARG A 367 -32.34 21.53 -23.69
N ALA A 368 -31.93 20.42 -23.08
CA ALA A 368 -32.71 19.72 -22.05
C ALA A 368 -32.58 20.43 -20.69
N PRO A 369 -33.63 20.43 -19.84
CA PRO A 369 -33.61 21.09 -18.54
C PRO A 369 -32.77 20.32 -17.52
N ALA A 370 -32.11 21.08 -16.64
CA ALA A 370 -31.26 20.57 -15.56
C ALA A 370 -32.06 19.76 -14.52
N PRO A 371 -31.47 18.69 -13.94
CA PRO A 371 -32.05 18.03 -12.78
C PRO A 371 -31.92 18.94 -11.55
N THR A 372 -33.03 19.04 -10.83
CA THR A 372 -33.19 19.69 -9.53
C THR A 372 -32.34 18.99 -8.47
N GLY A 373 -31.72 19.78 -7.60
CA GLY A 373 -30.81 19.32 -6.55
C GLY A 373 -31.41 18.27 -5.63
N GLU A 374 -30.72 17.14 -5.55
CA GLU A 374 -30.84 16.20 -4.44
C GLU A 374 -30.16 16.79 -3.21
N LYS A 375 -30.84 16.71 -2.08
CA LYS A 375 -30.28 16.99 -0.75
C LYS A 375 -29.11 16.03 -0.48
N PRO A 376 -28.08 16.45 0.27
CA PRO A 376 -27.02 15.54 0.69
C PRO A 376 -27.64 14.43 1.54
N VAL A 377 -27.48 13.19 1.09
CA VAL A 377 -27.73 12.00 1.90
C VAL A 377 -26.74 12.06 3.06
N ALA A 378 -27.25 11.96 4.29
CA ALA A 378 -26.43 11.88 5.48
C ALA A 378 -25.42 10.74 5.29
N THR A 379 -24.13 11.09 5.39
CA THR A 379 -23.04 10.11 5.38
C THR A 379 -23.28 9.14 6.52
N GLU A 380 -23.51 7.87 6.18
CA GLU A 380 -23.45 6.77 7.14
C GLU A 380 -22.13 6.89 7.89
N ALA A 381 -22.19 6.94 9.22
CA ALA A 381 -21.00 7.00 10.04
C ALA A 381 -20.17 5.74 9.75
N GLU A 382 -19.11 5.88 8.97
CA GLU A 382 -18.18 4.78 8.70
C GLU A 382 -17.59 4.32 10.03
N THR A 383 -18.03 3.16 10.50
CA THR A 383 -17.48 2.51 11.69
C THR A 383 -16.08 2.01 11.34
N THR A 384 -15.06 2.84 11.56
CA THR A 384 -13.66 2.45 11.38
C THR A 384 -13.20 1.63 12.59
N VAL A 385 -12.53 0.50 12.34
CA VAL A 385 -11.96 -0.36 13.38
C VAL A 385 -10.44 -0.29 13.27
N ARG A 386 -9.79 0.14 14.34
CA ARG A 386 -8.32 0.17 14.42
C ARG A 386 -7.81 -1.23 14.72
N VAL A 387 -6.92 -1.73 13.87
CA VAL A 387 -6.31 -3.06 13.99
C VAL A 387 -4.80 -2.91 14.03
N ASP A 388 -4.15 -3.62 14.96
CA ASP A 388 -2.69 -3.69 15.01
C ASP A 388 -2.14 -4.33 13.73
N THR A 389 -1.17 -3.66 13.12
CA THR A 389 -0.47 -4.10 11.92
C THR A 389 0.18 -5.48 12.06
N ALA A 390 0.65 -5.85 13.27
CA ALA A 390 1.23 -7.17 13.52
C ALA A 390 0.21 -8.31 13.31
N ARG A 391 -1.06 -8.08 13.66
CA ARG A 391 -2.14 -9.06 13.47
C ARG A 391 -2.45 -9.28 11.99
N LEU A 392 -2.46 -8.21 11.20
CA LEU A 392 -2.63 -8.30 9.74
C LEU A 392 -1.49 -9.09 9.10
N ASP A 393 -0.26 -8.92 9.58
CA ASP A 393 0.90 -9.69 9.10
C ASP A 393 0.81 -11.18 9.45
N GLU A 394 0.32 -11.53 10.64
CA GLU A 394 0.04 -12.92 11.02
C GLU A 394 -1.03 -13.56 10.13
N ILE A 395 -2.14 -12.86 9.90
CA ILE A 395 -3.21 -13.32 8.99
C ILE A 395 -2.66 -13.54 7.59
N MET A 396 -1.82 -12.64 7.10
CA MET A 396 -1.18 -12.78 5.79
C MET A 396 -0.27 -14.01 5.69
N ASN A 397 0.49 -14.31 6.75
CA ASN A 397 1.31 -15.52 6.79
C ASN A 397 0.43 -16.79 6.76
N MET A 398 -0.67 -16.81 7.52
CA MET A 398 -1.61 -17.93 7.53
C MET A 398 -2.30 -18.12 6.18
N VAL A 399 -2.73 -17.03 5.53
CA VAL A 399 -3.28 -17.07 4.16
C VAL A 399 -2.23 -17.59 3.17
N GLY A 400 -0.98 -17.16 3.31
CA GLY A 400 0.13 -17.70 2.50
C GLY A 400 0.32 -19.21 2.67
N GLU A 401 0.26 -19.72 3.91
CA GLU A 401 0.31 -21.15 4.19
C GLU A 401 -0.92 -21.89 3.67
N LEU A 402 -2.11 -21.29 3.75
CA LEU A 402 -3.34 -21.84 3.19
C LEU A 402 -3.25 -21.97 1.66
N VAL A 403 -2.70 -20.99 0.96
CA VAL A 403 -2.45 -21.04 -0.48
C VAL A 403 -1.49 -22.20 -0.83
N LEU A 404 -0.47 -22.45 -0.01
CA LEU A 404 0.43 -23.59 -0.21
C LEU A 404 -0.29 -24.94 0.00
N VAL A 405 -1.11 -25.05 1.04
CA VAL A 405 -1.91 -26.26 1.31
C VAL A 405 -2.91 -26.51 0.19
N ARG A 406 -3.61 -25.46 -0.27
CA ARG A 406 -4.48 -25.50 -1.45
C ARG A 406 -3.75 -26.05 -2.67
N ASN A 407 -2.59 -25.49 -3.02
CA ASN A 407 -1.80 -25.94 -4.17
C ASN A 407 -1.39 -27.42 -4.05
N ARG A 408 -1.06 -27.88 -2.83
CA ARG A 408 -0.78 -29.30 -2.55
C ARG A 408 -2.01 -30.18 -2.78
N LEU A 409 -3.18 -29.76 -2.31
CA LEU A 409 -4.44 -30.49 -2.51
C LEU A 409 -4.83 -30.58 -3.98
N VAL A 410 -4.66 -29.49 -4.75
CA VAL A 410 -4.85 -29.50 -6.21
C VAL A 410 -3.97 -30.57 -6.86
N ARG A 411 -2.69 -30.64 -6.50
CA ARG A 411 -1.76 -31.64 -7.05
C ARG A 411 -2.14 -33.08 -6.67
N LEU A 412 -2.59 -33.32 -5.43
CA LEU A 412 -3.04 -34.63 -4.99
C LEU A 412 -4.35 -35.04 -5.68
N GLY A 413 -5.28 -34.08 -5.85
CA GLY A 413 -6.54 -34.28 -6.57
C GLY A 413 -6.32 -34.71 -8.02
N LEU A 414 -5.38 -34.07 -8.73
CA LEU A 414 -5.02 -34.41 -10.11
C LEU A 414 -4.51 -35.86 -10.26
N ASN A 415 -3.89 -36.43 -9.22
CA ASN A 415 -3.36 -37.79 -9.23
C ASN A 415 -4.36 -38.84 -8.73
N SER A 416 -5.44 -38.42 -8.05
CA SER A 416 -6.42 -39.30 -7.40
C SER A 416 -7.45 -39.87 -8.38
N GLY A 417 -7.78 -39.13 -9.45
CA GLY A 417 -8.83 -39.51 -10.41
C GLY A 417 -10.26 -39.45 -9.83
N ASP A 418 -10.41 -38.98 -8.59
CA ASP A 418 -11.69 -38.81 -7.89
C ASP A 418 -12.33 -37.47 -8.26
N GLU A 419 -13.46 -37.52 -8.96
CA GLU A 419 -14.20 -36.34 -9.41
C GLU A 419 -14.79 -35.54 -8.25
N ALA A 420 -15.23 -36.20 -7.16
CA ALA A 420 -15.77 -35.52 -5.99
C ALA A 420 -14.67 -34.74 -5.27
N MET A 421 -13.48 -35.33 -5.15
CA MET A 421 -12.30 -34.65 -4.61
C MET A 421 -11.89 -33.47 -5.49
N SER A 422 -11.89 -33.64 -6.82
CA SER A 422 -11.56 -32.54 -7.75
C SER A 422 -12.55 -31.36 -7.62
N LYS A 423 -13.85 -31.63 -7.45
CA LYS A 423 -14.86 -30.58 -7.21
C LYS A 423 -14.65 -29.88 -5.87
N ALA A 424 -14.42 -30.63 -4.79
CA ALA A 424 -14.17 -30.07 -3.48
C ALA A 424 -12.92 -29.17 -3.45
N VAL A 425 -11.84 -29.62 -4.09
CA VAL A 425 -10.60 -28.86 -4.21
C VAL A 425 -10.80 -27.60 -5.07
N SER A 426 -11.57 -27.68 -6.16
CA SER A 426 -11.90 -26.51 -6.98
C SER A 426 -12.72 -25.47 -6.22
N ASN A 427 -13.62 -25.88 -5.31
CA ASN A 427 -14.36 -24.94 -4.47
C ASN A 427 -13.46 -24.29 -3.42
N LEU A 428 -12.56 -25.07 -2.80
CA LEU A 428 -11.56 -24.55 -1.88
C LEU A 428 -10.64 -23.53 -2.58
N ASP A 429 -10.32 -23.76 -3.85
CA ASP A 429 -9.55 -22.88 -4.72
C ASP A 429 -10.12 -21.46 -4.76
N VAL A 430 -11.42 -21.35 -5.05
CA VAL A 430 -12.16 -20.09 -5.17
C VAL A 430 -12.24 -19.39 -3.82
N VAL A 431 -12.68 -20.10 -2.78
CA VAL A 431 -12.82 -19.50 -1.44
C VAL A 431 -11.48 -19.02 -0.88
N THR A 432 -10.39 -19.74 -1.14
CA THR A 432 -9.05 -19.33 -0.72
C THR A 432 -8.57 -18.10 -1.49
N ALA A 433 -8.87 -18.00 -2.78
CA ALA A 433 -8.54 -16.83 -3.59
C ALA A 433 -9.33 -15.58 -3.15
N ASP A 434 -10.60 -15.74 -2.82
CA ASP A 434 -11.44 -14.66 -2.29
C ASP A 434 -10.94 -14.18 -0.93
N LEU A 435 -10.60 -15.12 -0.03
CA LEU A 435 -10.01 -14.80 1.27
C LEU A 435 -8.69 -14.06 1.12
N GLN A 436 -7.82 -14.52 0.21
CA GLN A 436 -6.55 -13.86 -0.08
C GLN A 436 -6.77 -12.42 -0.57
N THR A 437 -7.72 -12.21 -1.48
CA THR A 437 -8.02 -10.88 -2.02
C THR A 437 -8.60 -9.95 -0.95
N ALA A 438 -9.49 -10.46 -0.10
CA ALA A 438 -10.07 -9.69 0.99
C ALA A 438 -9.01 -9.25 2.02
N VAL A 439 -8.15 -10.18 2.47
CA VAL A 439 -7.08 -9.87 3.43
C VAL A 439 -6.07 -8.88 2.80
N MET A 440 -5.74 -9.05 1.53
CA MET A 440 -4.91 -8.07 0.81
C MET A 440 -5.51 -6.67 0.83
N LYS A 441 -6.80 -6.55 0.49
CA LYS A 441 -7.48 -5.26 0.47
C LYS A 441 -7.48 -4.58 1.84
N THR A 442 -7.61 -5.34 2.94
CA THR A 442 -7.52 -4.78 4.31
C THR A 442 -6.12 -4.29 4.69
N ARG A 443 -5.08 -4.72 3.97
CA ARG A 443 -3.68 -4.34 4.19
C ARG A 443 -3.20 -3.22 3.27
N MET A 444 -3.93 -2.96 2.18
CA MET A 444 -3.58 -1.92 1.24
C MET A 444 -3.65 -0.54 1.91
N GLN A 445 -2.72 0.32 1.49
CA GLN A 445 -2.66 1.72 1.89
C GLN A 445 -2.55 2.58 0.62
N PRO A 446 -3.24 3.72 0.55
CA PRO A 446 -3.08 4.65 -0.56
C PRO A 446 -1.63 5.15 -0.65
N ILE A 447 -1.09 5.21 -1.86
CA ILE A 447 0.27 5.72 -2.09
C ILE A 447 0.40 7.22 -1.76
N LYS A 448 -0.72 7.92 -1.60
CA LYS A 448 -0.83 9.32 -1.16
C LYS A 448 0.09 9.66 0.02
N LYS A 449 0.24 8.77 1.02
CA LYS A 449 1.15 9.00 2.16
C LYS A 449 2.62 9.19 1.77
N VAL A 450 3.08 8.49 0.73
CA VAL A 450 4.43 8.65 0.18
C VAL A 450 4.47 9.86 -0.74
N PHE A 451 3.43 10.06 -1.55
CA PHE A 451 3.37 11.14 -2.52
C PHE A 451 3.31 12.53 -1.88
N GLY A 452 2.63 12.67 -0.74
CA GLY A 452 2.49 13.93 0.00
C GLY A 452 3.81 14.54 0.49
N ARG A 453 4.90 13.77 0.53
CA ARG A 453 6.24 14.27 0.90
C ARG A 453 6.98 14.94 -0.25
N PHE A 454 6.62 14.63 -1.51
CA PHE A 454 7.35 15.10 -2.69
C PHE A 454 7.17 16.59 -3.02
N PRO A 455 5.99 17.23 -2.85
CA PRO A 455 5.83 18.65 -3.16
C PRO A 455 6.85 19.54 -2.45
N ARG A 456 7.03 19.35 -1.14
CA ARG A 456 8.02 20.09 -0.33
C ARG A 456 9.44 19.79 -0.80
N LEU A 457 9.79 18.51 -0.94
CA LEU A 457 11.12 18.10 -1.41
C LEU A 457 11.47 18.69 -2.78
N VAL A 458 10.55 18.65 -3.74
CA VAL A 458 10.80 19.20 -5.09
C VAL A 458 10.92 20.72 -5.04
N ARG A 459 10.10 21.42 -4.24
CA ARG A 459 10.20 22.87 -4.06
C ARG A 459 11.55 23.27 -3.45
N ASP A 460 12.01 22.58 -2.42
CA ASP A 460 13.30 22.86 -1.77
C ASP A 460 14.47 22.64 -2.73
N LEU A 461 14.46 21.53 -3.47
CA LEU A 461 15.47 21.25 -4.49
C LEU A 461 15.43 22.27 -5.64
N ALA A 462 14.23 22.69 -6.06
CA ALA A 462 14.04 23.70 -7.10
C ALA A 462 14.63 25.04 -6.66
N ARG A 463 14.37 25.48 -5.42
CA ARG A 463 14.97 26.68 -4.82
C ARG A 463 16.50 26.57 -4.74
N GLN A 464 17.02 25.46 -4.21
CA GLN A 464 18.45 25.23 -4.05
C GLN A 464 19.21 25.25 -5.40
N LEU A 465 18.62 24.65 -6.43
CA LEU A 465 19.23 24.54 -7.76
C LEU A 465 18.85 25.70 -8.70
N LYS A 466 18.04 26.67 -8.22
CA LYS A 466 17.51 27.80 -8.99
C LYS A 466 16.79 27.37 -10.28
N LYS A 467 15.95 26.35 -10.17
CA LYS A 467 15.12 25.83 -11.28
C LYS A 467 13.65 26.10 -10.99
N GLU A 468 12.86 26.29 -12.05
CA GLU A 468 11.41 26.40 -11.96
C GLU A 468 10.81 25.04 -12.32
N ILE A 469 10.09 24.39 -11.41
CA ILE A 469 9.58 23.02 -11.60
C ILE A 469 8.12 22.93 -11.15
N ASN A 470 7.29 22.33 -12.00
CA ASN A 470 5.92 21.95 -11.70
C ASN A 470 5.85 20.44 -11.48
N LEU A 471 5.39 20.04 -10.29
CA LEU A 471 5.18 18.65 -9.91
C LEU A 471 3.70 18.29 -10.08
N GLU A 472 3.42 17.23 -10.85
CA GLU A 472 2.08 16.68 -11.01
C GLU A 472 2.03 15.27 -10.41
N LEU A 473 1.05 15.03 -9.54
CA LEU A 473 0.81 13.74 -8.91
C LEU A 473 -0.46 13.14 -9.53
N VAL A 474 -0.36 11.91 -10.04
CA VAL A 474 -1.47 11.22 -10.71
C VAL A 474 -1.68 9.86 -10.06
N GLY A 475 -2.93 9.54 -9.73
CA GLY A 475 -3.27 8.24 -9.12
C GLY A 475 -2.82 8.11 -7.66
N GLU A 476 -2.86 9.20 -6.89
CA GLU A 476 -2.49 9.22 -5.46
C GLU A 476 -3.35 8.27 -4.61
N GLU A 477 -4.57 8.03 -5.06
CA GLU A 477 -5.55 7.12 -4.44
C GLU A 477 -5.29 5.63 -4.82
N THR A 478 -4.21 5.33 -5.54
CA THR A 478 -3.87 3.93 -5.86
C THR A 478 -3.42 3.21 -4.60
N ASP A 479 -4.09 2.12 -4.30
CA ASP A 479 -3.84 1.23 -3.17
C ASP A 479 -2.62 0.34 -3.41
N LEU A 480 -1.67 0.35 -2.47
CA LEU A 480 -0.47 -0.49 -2.46
C LEU A 480 -0.30 -1.21 -1.12
N ASP A 481 0.38 -2.36 -1.12
CA ASP A 481 0.74 -3.06 0.11
C ASP A 481 1.58 -2.17 1.04
N LYS A 482 1.29 -2.14 2.35
CA LYS A 482 2.05 -1.34 3.32
C LYS A 482 3.57 -1.57 3.24
N ASN A 483 4.03 -2.82 3.13
CA ASN A 483 5.47 -3.10 3.05
C ASN A 483 6.07 -2.56 1.75
N LEU A 484 5.30 -2.58 0.67
CA LEU A 484 5.70 -2.04 -0.62
C LEU A 484 5.80 -0.51 -0.56
N VAL A 485 4.82 0.16 0.07
CA VAL A 485 4.82 1.61 0.31
C VAL A 485 6.06 2.04 1.10
N GLU A 486 6.34 1.38 2.22
CA GLU A 486 7.51 1.67 3.06
C GLU A 486 8.84 1.39 2.33
N ALA A 487 8.93 0.27 1.60
CA ALA A 487 10.15 -0.12 0.91
C ALA A 487 10.47 0.75 -0.34
N LEU A 488 9.43 1.30 -0.98
CA LEU A 488 9.56 2.14 -2.18
C LEU A 488 9.79 3.62 -1.88
N ALA A 489 9.55 4.08 -0.64
CA ALA A 489 9.73 5.47 -0.25
C ALA A 489 11.13 6.02 -0.62
N ASP A 490 12.22 5.40 -0.12
CA ASP A 490 13.58 5.89 -0.43
C ASP A 490 13.94 5.79 -1.92
N PRO A 491 13.68 4.66 -2.62
CA PRO A 491 13.87 4.56 -4.06
C PRO A 491 13.22 5.69 -4.86
N LEU A 492 11.96 6.02 -4.56
CA LEU A 492 11.22 7.07 -5.25
C LEU A 492 11.81 8.45 -4.98
N VAL A 493 12.16 8.77 -3.72
CA VAL A 493 12.88 10.02 -3.38
C VAL A 493 14.13 10.19 -4.21
N HIS A 494 14.92 9.13 -4.35
CA HIS A 494 16.15 9.21 -5.11
C HIS A 494 15.90 9.42 -6.61
N LEU A 495 14.90 8.77 -7.19
CA LEU A 495 14.55 8.92 -8.61
C LEU A 495 14.01 10.33 -8.92
N VAL A 496 13.15 10.86 -8.06
CA VAL A 496 12.61 12.23 -8.16
C VAL A 496 13.73 13.25 -8.04
N ARG A 497 14.65 13.08 -7.07
CA ARG A 497 15.83 13.93 -6.95
C ARG A 497 16.67 13.92 -8.22
N ASN A 498 16.88 12.77 -8.85
CA ASN A 498 17.66 12.68 -10.10
C ASN A 498 16.95 13.36 -11.27
N ALA A 499 15.62 13.26 -11.36
CA ALA A 499 14.83 13.99 -12.34
C ALA A 499 14.99 15.51 -12.16
N VAL A 500 14.96 16.00 -10.93
CA VAL A 500 15.10 17.43 -10.60
C VAL A 500 16.54 17.94 -10.75
N ASP A 501 17.54 17.22 -10.24
CA ASP A 501 18.97 17.63 -10.26
C ASP A 501 19.56 17.51 -11.67
N HIS A 502 19.39 16.34 -12.30
CA HIS A 502 20.06 16.05 -13.57
C HIS A 502 19.14 16.05 -14.78
N GLY A 503 17.85 15.74 -14.62
CA GLY A 503 16.88 15.71 -15.73
C GLY A 503 16.50 17.10 -16.22
N ILE A 504 15.90 17.91 -15.34
CA ILE A 504 15.41 19.26 -15.65
C ILE A 504 16.59 20.24 -15.81
N GLU A 505 16.58 20.99 -16.91
CA GLU A 505 17.55 22.02 -17.26
C GLU A 505 17.25 23.34 -16.52
N THR A 506 18.19 24.29 -16.51
CA THR A 506 17.93 25.63 -15.97
C THR A 506 16.91 26.39 -16.84
N PRO A 507 16.17 27.37 -16.28
CA PRO A 507 15.17 28.13 -17.06
C PRO A 507 15.73 28.73 -18.36
N GLU A 508 16.96 29.25 -18.29
CA GLU A 508 17.68 29.85 -19.43
C GLU A 508 18.00 28.83 -20.53
N GLU A 509 18.48 27.63 -20.15
CA GLU A 509 18.75 26.53 -21.08
C GLU A 509 17.47 25.98 -21.72
N ARG A 510 16.35 26.00 -20.98
CA ARG A 510 15.04 25.57 -21.48
C ARG A 510 14.48 26.53 -22.52
N GLU A 511 14.54 27.84 -22.26
CA GLU A 511 14.15 28.85 -23.24
C GLU A 511 15.03 28.78 -24.49
N ALA A 512 16.34 28.58 -24.34
CA ALA A 512 17.27 28.41 -25.46
C ALA A 512 17.00 27.17 -26.32
N SER A 513 16.44 26.11 -25.73
CA SER A 513 16.02 24.89 -26.42
C SER A 513 14.57 24.91 -26.90
N GLY A 514 13.85 26.02 -26.71
CA GLY A 514 12.47 26.20 -27.17
C GLY A 514 11.41 25.51 -26.29
N LYS A 515 11.77 25.16 -25.05
CA LYS A 515 10.87 24.54 -24.07
C LYS A 515 10.22 25.59 -23.17
N SER A 516 9.16 25.17 -22.46
CA SER A 516 8.59 25.97 -21.37
C SER A 516 9.65 26.25 -20.31
N ARG A 517 9.66 27.48 -19.78
CA ARG A 517 10.57 27.93 -18.73
C ARG A 517 10.51 27.04 -17.48
N GLY A 518 9.30 26.70 -17.04
CA GLY A 518 9.07 25.72 -15.99
C GLY A 518 9.22 24.29 -16.51
N GLY A 519 10.03 23.47 -15.82
CA GLY A 519 10.15 22.03 -16.04
C GLY A 519 8.95 21.28 -15.48
N LYS A 520 8.57 20.17 -16.11
CA LYS A 520 7.46 19.33 -15.66
C LYS A 520 7.98 17.99 -15.17
N VAL A 521 7.61 17.62 -13.95
CA VAL A 521 7.86 16.29 -13.38
C VAL A 521 6.52 15.67 -13.00
N ILE A 522 6.24 14.47 -13.49
CA ILE A 522 4.99 13.73 -13.26
C ILE A 522 5.33 12.45 -12.50
N LEU A 523 4.70 12.26 -11.34
CA LEU A 523 4.69 10.99 -10.63
C LEU A 523 3.31 10.37 -10.82
N SER A 524 3.26 9.17 -11.38
CA SER A 524 2.01 8.45 -11.57
C SER A 524 2.06 7.09 -10.89
N ALA A 525 0.94 6.69 -10.31
CA ALA A 525 0.67 5.32 -9.90
C ALA A 525 -0.59 4.83 -10.61
N GLU A 526 -0.53 3.63 -11.18
CA GLU A 526 -1.70 2.98 -11.78
C GLU A 526 -1.63 1.46 -11.57
N GLN A 527 -2.79 0.81 -11.47
CA GLN A 527 -2.87 -0.64 -11.39
C GLN A 527 -3.03 -1.22 -12.81
N GLU A 528 -2.11 -2.10 -13.20
CA GLU A 528 -2.12 -2.83 -14.47
C GLU A 528 -2.19 -4.34 -14.19
N GLY A 529 -3.41 -4.88 -14.14
CA GLY A 529 -3.64 -6.29 -13.83
C GLY A 529 -3.26 -6.64 -12.39
N ASP A 530 -2.34 -7.60 -12.24
CA ASP A 530 -1.76 -8.06 -10.96
C ASP A 530 -0.53 -7.25 -10.51
N HIS A 531 -0.18 -6.20 -11.25
CA HIS A 531 0.95 -5.33 -10.95
C HIS A 531 0.51 -3.88 -10.72
N ILE A 532 1.28 -3.19 -9.90
CA ILE A 532 1.26 -1.73 -9.80
C ILE A 532 2.37 -1.16 -10.66
N LEU A 533 2.01 -0.23 -11.52
CA LEU A 533 2.90 0.54 -12.36
C LEU A 533 3.12 1.92 -11.72
N LEU A 534 4.35 2.18 -11.31
CA LEU A 534 4.78 3.50 -10.86
C LEU A 534 5.63 4.11 -11.96
N SER A 535 5.34 5.36 -12.33
CA SER A 535 6.14 6.04 -13.33
C SER A 535 6.57 7.43 -12.86
N ILE A 536 7.83 7.76 -13.13
CA ILE A 536 8.40 9.09 -12.94
C ILE A 536 8.77 9.60 -14.31
N SER A 537 8.13 10.67 -14.77
CA SER A 537 8.38 11.28 -16.08
C SER A 537 8.84 12.72 -15.91
N ASP A 538 9.89 13.10 -16.63
CA ASP A 538 10.36 14.47 -16.74
C ASP A 538 10.40 14.91 -18.19
N ASP A 539 10.28 16.22 -18.44
CA ASP A 539 10.42 16.85 -19.77
C ASP A 539 11.81 17.47 -19.99
N GLY A 540 12.81 16.95 -19.28
CA GLY A 540 14.16 17.48 -19.21
C GLY A 540 14.99 17.22 -20.47
N LYS A 541 16.32 17.27 -20.31
CA LYS A 541 17.26 17.09 -21.43
C LYS A 541 17.31 15.67 -22.00
N GLY A 542 16.72 14.70 -21.29
CA GLY A 542 16.84 13.28 -21.62
C GLY A 542 18.28 12.75 -21.50
N MET A 543 18.46 11.49 -21.84
CA MET A 543 19.73 10.77 -21.72
C MET A 543 20.31 10.49 -23.11
N ASP A 544 21.62 10.70 -23.26
CA ASP A 544 22.36 10.40 -24.49
C ASP A 544 23.02 9.01 -24.40
N PRO A 545 22.58 8.01 -25.19
CA PRO A 545 23.15 6.67 -25.18
C PRO A 545 24.65 6.64 -25.44
N ASN A 546 25.16 7.52 -26.31
CA ASN A 546 26.57 7.53 -26.69
C ASN A 546 27.45 8.03 -25.54
N VAL A 547 26.95 9.00 -24.77
CA VAL A 547 27.63 9.48 -23.57
C VAL A 547 27.69 8.35 -22.54
N LEU A 548 26.59 7.65 -22.30
CA LEU A 548 26.53 6.51 -21.37
C LEU A 548 27.49 5.38 -21.78
N ARG A 549 27.52 5.00 -23.07
CA ARG A 549 28.51 4.05 -23.64
C ARG A 549 29.93 4.50 -23.34
N SER A 550 30.25 5.76 -23.62
CA SER A 550 31.60 6.29 -23.42
C SER A 550 32.04 6.29 -21.95
N ILE A 551 31.11 6.55 -21.02
CA ILE A 551 31.35 6.52 -19.58
C ILE A 551 31.59 5.08 -19.13
N ALA A 552 30.78 4.12 -19.60
CA ALA A 552 30.93 2.71 -19.27
C ALA A 552 32.30 2.15 -19.69
N VAL A 553 32.76 2.51 -20.90
CA VAL A 553 34.09 2.13 -21.40
C VAL A 553 35.21 2.78 -20.59
N LYS A 554 35.12 4.09 -20.32
CA LYS A 554 36.13 4.82 -19.52
C LYS A 554 36.25 4.28 -18.09
N ARG A 555 35.14 3.83 -17.51
CA ARG A 555 35.10 3.27 -16.15
C ARG A 555 35.46 1.79 -16.09
N GLY A 556 35.76 1.15 -17.22
CA GLY A 556 36.12 -0.25 -17.28
C GLY A 556 34.97 -1.20 -16.93
N VAL A 557 33.72 -0.73 -17.01
CA VAL A 557 32.53 -1.59 -16.84
C VAL A 557 32.42 -2.58 -18.01
N MET A 558 32.89 -2.17 -19.20
CA MET A 558 32.92 -2.99 -20.42
C MET A 558 33.98 -2.50 -21.40
N ASP A 559 34.33 -3.35 -22.37
CA ASP A 559 35.17 -2.95 -23.49
C ASP A 559 34.37 -2.16 -24.55
N LYS A 560 35.11 -1.54 -25.47
CA LYS A 560 34.52 -0.68 -26.51
C LYS A 560 33.67 -1.46 -27.51
N ASP A 561 34.12 -2.65 -27.90
CA ASP A 561 33.44 -3.49 -28.89
C ASP A 561 32.12 -4.07 -28.35
N ALA A 562 32.00 -4.27 -27.03
CA ALA A 562 30.78 -4.65 -26.35
C ALA A 562 29.84 -3.44 -26.20
N ALA A 563 30.37 -2.28 -25.83
CA ALA A 563 29.58 -1.05 -25.71
C ALA A 563 28.93 -0.62 -27.03
N ASP A 564 29.65 -0.76 -28.15
CA ASP A 564 29.15 -0.40 -29.49
C ASP A 564 28.05 -1.36 -29.99
N ARG A 565 27.89 -2.55 -29.38
CA ARG A 565 26.84 -3.53 -29.70
C ARG A 565 25.55 -3.34 -28.90
N LEU A 566 25.54 -2.48 -27.88
CA LEU A 566 24.38 -2.28 -27.03
C LEU A 566 23.28 -1.51 -27.77
N SER A 567 22.03 -1.94 -27.60
CA SER A 567 20.87 -1.13 -27.99
C SER A 567 20.79 0.13 -27.12
N ASP A 568 20.04 1.14 -27.55
CA ASP A 568 19.89 2.37 -26.78
C ASP A 568 19.22 2.09 -25.42
N THR A 569 18.23 1.18 -25.38
CA THR A 569 17.60 0.70 -24.13
C THR A 569 18.62 0.04 -23.20
N ASP A 570 19.50 -0.80 -23.73
CA ASP A 570 20.56 -1.43 -22.93
C ASP A 570 21.57 -0.40 -22.41
N CYS A 571 21.79 0.69 -23.15
CA CYS A 571 22.65 1.79 -22.72
C CYS A 571 22.08 2.53 -21.51
N TYR A 572 20.76 2.74 -21.45
CA TYR A 572 20.12 3.33 -20.27
C TYR A 572 20.23 2.42 -19.04
N ASN A 573 20.16 1.10 -19.25
CA ASN A 573 20.34 0.12 -18.17
C ASN A 573 21.75 0.14 -17.54
N LEU A 574 22.75 0.73 -18.20
CA LEU A 574 24.10 0.91 -17.64
C LEU A 574 24.12 1.82 -16.41
N ILE A 575 23.12 2.69 -16.25
CA ILE A 575 22.99 3.58 -15.09
C ILE A 575 22.88 2.78 -13.80
N PHE A 576 22.31 1.59 -13.85
CA PHE A 576 22.20 0.68 -12.72
C PHE A 576 23.42 -0.19 -12.47
N ALA A 577 24.48 -0.08 -13.30
CA ALA A 577 25.70 -0.85 -13.10
C ALA A 577 26.43 -0.36 -11.83
N PRO A 578 26.95 -1.27 -10.99
CA PRO A 578 27.72 -0.91 -9.81
C PRO A 578 28.88 0.02 -10.19
N GLY A 579 29.03 1.13 -9.47
CA GLY A 579 30.08 2.12 -9.74
C GLY A 579 29.86 2.98 -10.99
N PHE A 580 28.67 2.95 -11.60
CA PHE A 580 28.31 3.90 -12.67
C PHE A 580 27.93 5.28 -12.12
N SER A 581 27.25 5.34 -10.97
CA SER A 581 26.92 6.60 -10.29
C SER A 581 28.19 7.35 -9.84
N THR A 582 28.18 8.67 -9.95
CA THR A 582 29.36 9.56 -9.88
C THR A 582 29.58 10.27 -8.55
N LYS A 583 28.63 10.28 -7.61
CA LYS A 583 28.79 11.09 -6.39
C LYS A 583 29.64 10.35 -5.33
N THR A 584 30.90 10.76 -5.26
CA THR A 584 31.89 10.48 -4.19
C THR A 584 31.66 11.30 -2.91
N GLU A 585 30.72 12.25 -2.93
CA GLU A 585 30.28 12.96 -1.73
C GLU A 585 29.00 12.30 -1.19
N ILE A 586 29.10 11.77 0.02
CA ILE A 586 27.95 11.35 0.82
C ILE A 586 27.16 12.63 1.09
N SER A 587 26.05 12.87 0.38
CA SER A 587 25.22 14.04 0.71
C SER A 587 24.59 13.83 2.09
N ASP A 588 24.65 14.85 2.94
CA ASP A 588 24.32 14.81 4.38
C ASP A 588 22.89 14.35 4.73
N VAL A 589 21.98 14.26 3.76
CA VAL A 589 20.55 14.06 4.01
C VAL A 589 20.13 12.57 4.08
N SER A 590 21.02 11.59 3.87
CA SER A 590 20.58 10.17 3.90
C SER A 590 21.58 9.13 4.45
N GLY A 591 22.78 9.53 4.87
CA GLY A 591 23.71 8.66 5.63
C GLY A 591 24.16 7.34 4.97
N ARG A 592 23.69 7.01 3.78
CA ARG A 592 24.05 5.82 3.00
C ARG A 592 24.20 6.28 1.55
N GLY A 593 25.36 6.07 0.94
CA GLY A 593 25.56 6.39 -0.47
C GLY A 593 24.61 5.56 -1.34
N VAL A 594 23.44 6.12 -1.69
CA VAL A 594 22.45 5.45 -2.53
C VAL A 594 22.79 5.77 -3.98
N GLY A 595 23.40 4.81 -4.69
CA GLY A 595 23.49 4.84 -6.14
C GLY A 595 22.24 4.24 -6.80
N MET A 596 22.13 4.40 -8.12
CA MET A 596 21.04 3.77 -8.88
C MET A 596 21.08 2.23 -8.85
N ASP A 597 22.24 1.65 -8.59
CA ASP A 597 22.43 0.23 -8.30
C ASP A 597 21.67 -0.21 -7.03
N VAL A 598 21.68 0.61 -5.97
CA VAL A 598 20.92 0.34 -4.74
C VAL A 598 19.42 0.39 -5.00
N VAL A 599 18.96 1.37 -5.79
CA VAL A 599 17.54 1.48 -6.19
C VAL A 599 17.10 0.24 -6.97
N LYS A 600 17.86 -0.18 -7.99
CA LYS A 600 17.56 -1.40 -8.75
C LYS A 600 17.54 -2.62 -7.84
N THR A 601 18.50 -2.73 -6.92
CA THR A 601 18.57 -3.85 -5.98
C THR A 601 17.35 -3.89 -5.05
N LYS A 602 16.93 -2.76 -4.48
CA LYS A 602 15.72 -2.67 -3.64
C LYS A 602 14.46 -3.05 -4.42
N ILE A 603 14.31 -2.55 -5.65
CA ILE A 603 13.14 -2.88 -6.49
C ILE A 603 13.14 -4.37 -6.86
N SER A 604 14.29 -4.95 -7.20
CA SER A 604 14.39 -6.39 -7.50
C SER A 604 14.14 -7.27 -6.26
N GLN A 605 14.46 -6.81 -5.04
CA GLN A 605 14.12 -7.51 -3.80
C GLN A 605 12.61 -7.56 -3.53
N LEU A 606 11.87 -6.59 -4.07
CA LEU A 606 10.40 -6.54 -4.03
C LEU A 606 9.77 -7.31 -5.19
N ASN A 607 10.56 -8.13 -5.89
CA ASN A 607 10.18 -8.82 -7.14
C ASN A 607 9.69 -7.85 -8.23
N GLY A 608 10.10 -6.59 -8.15
CA GLY A 608 9.79 -5.58 -9.14
C GLY A 608 10.82 -5.54 -10.27
N SER A 609 10.42 -4.91 -11.36
CA SER A 609 11.30 -4.53 -12.45
C SER A 609 11.35 -3.01 -12.59
N ILE A 610 12.48 -2.48 -13.03
CA ILE A 610 12.67 -1.06 -13.33
C ILE A 610 13.21 -0.93 -14.75
N ASN A 611 12.56 -0.10 -15.55
CA ASN A 611 12.92 0.20 -16.92
C ASN A 611 13.05 1.71 -17.12
N ILE A 612 13.97 2.12 -17.99
CA ILE A 612 14.20 3.53 -18.33
C ILE A 612 13.92 3.71 -19.82
N TYR A 613 13.07 4.69 -20.13
CA TYR A 613 12.82 5.19 -21.48
C TYR A 613 13.26 6.65 -21.51
N SER A 614 14.11 7.03 -22.46
CA SER A 614 14.58 8.42 -22.54
C SER A 614 14.86 8.79 -23.97
N THR A 615 14.62 10.05 -24.30
CA THR A 615 14.94 10.62 -25.61
C THR A 615 15.64 11.95 -25.40
N LYS A 616 16.82 12.11 -26.00
CA LYS A 616 17.59 13.35 -25.91
C LYS A 616 16.76 14.54 -26.37
N GLY A 617 16.64 15.54 -25.50
CA GLY A 617 15.87 16.77 -25.70
C GLY A 617 14.38 16.68 -25.35
N GLN A 618 13.82 15.49 -25.10
CA GLN A 618 12.38 15.32 -24.77
C GLN A 618 12.13 14.93 -23.31
N GLY A 619 13.16 14.43 -22.62
CA GLY A 619 13.08 14.04 -21.21
C GLY A 619 13.26 12.54 -21.00
N SER A 620 12.91 12.08 -19.80
CA SER A 620 13.02 10.67 -19.41
C SER A 620 11.76 10.18 -18.70
N LYS A 621 11.45 8.91 -18.87
CA LYS A 621 10.39 8.18 -18.16
C LYS A 621 10.98 6.93 -17.55
N ILE A 622 10.93 6.84 -16.23
CA ILE A 622 11.33 5.68 -15.45
C ILE A 622 10.05 4.95 -15.05
N VAL A 623 10.01 3.65 -15.31
CA VAL A 623 8.84 2.80 -15.05
C VAL A 623 9.25 1.69 -14.09
N ILE A 624 8.57 1.60 -12.96
CA ILE A 624 8.73 0.57 -11.94
C ILE A 624 7.46 -0.27 -11.97
N LYS A 625 7.62 -1.58 -12.14
CA LYS A 625 6.51 -2.54 -12.13
C LYS A 625 6.72 -3.48 -10.95
N VAL A 626 5.79 -3.49 -10.00
CA VAL A 626 5.85 -4.29 -8.77
C VAL A 626 4.56 -5.10 -8.63
N PRO A 627 4.61 -6.34 -8.12
CA PRO A 627 3.41 -7.15 -7.93
C PRO A 627 2.51 -6.60 -6.82
N LEU A 628 1.19 -6.79 -6.94
CA LEU A 628 0.20 -6.38 -5.94
C LEU A 628 0.16 -7.32 -4.71
N THR A 629 0.66 -8.55 -4.86
CA THR A 629 0.49 -9.62 -3.87
C THR A 629 1.79 -9.98 -3.14
N LEU A 630 1.67 -10.80 -2.08
CA LEU A 630 2.78 -11.53 -1.48
C LEU A 630 3.52 -12.20 -2.62
N ALA A 631 4.85 -12.13 -2.60
CA ALA A 631 5.71 -12.62 -3.67
C ALA A 631 5.53 -14.14 -3.88
N ILE A 632 4.47 -14.55 -4.57
CA ILE A 632 4.24 -15.89 -5.07
C ILE A 632 4.97 -15.97 -6.40
N MET A 633 5.85 -16.95 -6.53
CA MET A 633 6.63 -17.15 -7.74
C MET A 633 6.53 -18.61 -8.17
N PRO A 634 6.31 -18.89 -9.48
CA PRO A 634 6.50 -20.22 -10.01
C PRO A 634 7.99 -20.56 -9.98
N THR A 635 8.33 -21.69 -9.36
CA THR A 635 9.71 -22.16 -9.24
C THR A 635 9.85 -23.60 -9.71
N LEU A 636 11.03 -23.94 -10.22
CA LEU A 636 11.45 -25.31 -10.47
C LEU A 636 12.20 -25.83 -9.24
N MET A 637 11.60 -26.80 -8.56
CA MET A 637 12.12 -27.44 -7.37
C MET A 637 13.15 -28.52 -7.73
N VAL A 638 14.32 -28.42 -7.13
CA VAL A 638 15.45 -29.33 -7.33
C VAL A 638 16.02 -29.80 -5.99
N MET A 639 16.52 -31.03 -5.95
CA MET A 639 17.22 -31.57 -4.78
C MET A 639 18.71 -31.69 -5.07
N LEU A 640 19.52 -31.36 -4.06
CA LEU A 640 20.95 -31.63 -4.00
C LEU A 640 21.21 -32.48 -2.75
N GLY A 641 21.46 -33.78 -2.92
CA GLY A 641 21.41 -34.75 -1.84
C GLY A 641 20.05 -34.72 -1.14
N ASN A 642 20.03 -34.33 0.14
CA ASN A 642 18.80 -34.22 0.93
C ASN A 642 18.33 -32.76 1.14
N GLN A 643 18.92 -31.80 0.44
CA GLN A 643 18.58 -30.38 0.55
C GLN A 643 17.75 -29.91 -0.65
N ALA A 644 16.68 -29.15 -0.38
CA ALA A 644 15.79 -28.60 -1.39
C ALA A 644 16.23 -27.19 -1.81
N PHE A 645 16.26 -26.95 -3.11
CA PHE A 645 16.53 -25.65 -3.72
C PHE A 645 15.48 -25.36 -4.80
N ALA A 646 15.33 -24.09 -5.16
CA ALA A 646 14.34 -23.65 -6.12
C ALA A 646 14.95 -22.67 -7.13
N PHE A 647 14.72 -22.90 -8.41
CA PHE A 647 15.02 -21.93 -9.47
C PHE A 647 13.77 -21.13 -9.84
N PRO A 648 13.82 -19.79 -9.94
CA PRO A 648 12.76 -19.02 -10.57
C PRO A 648 12.45 -19.57 -11.97
N LEU A 649 11.19 -19.96 -12.23
CA LEU A 649 10.83 -20.62 -13.49
C LEU A 649 11.05 -19.70 -14.69
N VAL A 650 10.93 -18.39 -14.51
CA VAL A 650 11.22 -17.36 -15.52
C VAL A 650 12.65 -17.45 -16.07
N ASN A 651 13.59 -17.97 -15.29
CA ASN A 651 14.98 -18.13 -15.71
C ASN A 651 15.23 -19.51 -16.37
N VAL A 652 14.30 -20.44 -16.27
CA VAL A 652 14.43 -21.82 -16.77
C VAL A 652 13.95 -21.90 -18.21
N ASN A 653 14.84 -22.32 -19.11
CA ASN A 653 14.48 -22.55 -20.51
C ASN A 653 14.07 -24.00 -20.77
N GLU A 654 14.98 -24.93 -20.44
CA GLU A 654 14.85 -26.34 -20.82
C GLU A 654 15.51 -27.22 -19.76
N ILE A 655 15.04 -28.47 -19.65
CA ILE A 655 15.55 -29.45 -18.69
C ILE A 655 15.90 -30.73 -19.45
N PHE A 656 17.11 -31.26 -19.22
CA PHE A 656 17.59 -32.47 -19.87
C PHE A 656 18.05 -33.49 -18.84
N HIS A 657 17.85 -34.77 -19.15
CA HIS A 657 18.58 -35.83 -18.49
C HIS A 657 19.89 -36.05 -19.23
N LEU A 658 21.01 -35.97 -18.52
CA LEU A 658 22.33 -36.10 -19.13
C LEU A 658 23.07 -37.25 -18.46
N ASN A 659 23.55 -38.17 -19.29
CA ASN A 659 24.62 -39.07 -18.86
C ASN A 659 25.92 -38.28 -18.89
N LEU A 660 26.51 -38.06 -17.72
CA LEU A 660 27.66 -37.16 -17.54
C LEU A 660 28.97 -37.73 -18.14
N SER A 661 28.92 -38.93 -18.74
CA SER A 661 30.03 -39.53 -19.47
C SER A 661 30.26 -38.94 -20.87
N THR A 662 29.34 -38.09 -21.37
CA THR A 662 29.42 -37.45 -22.70
C THR A 662 29.81 -35.97 -22.65
N THR A 663 30.27 -35.48 -21.50
CA THR A 663 30.74 -34.11 -21.35
C THR A 663 32.10 -33.93 -22.03
N ASN A 664 32.32 -32.75 -22.60
CA ASN A 664 33.62 -32.33 -23.12
C ASN A 664 34.18 -31.25 -22.20
N VAL A 665 35.50 -31.08 -22.17
CA VAL A 665 36.13 -29.99 -21.41
C VAL A 665 36.76 -29.02 -22.41
N VAL A 666 36.37 -27.75 -22.35
CA VAL A 666 36.92 -26.65 -23.16
C VAL A 666 37.38 -25.56 -22.19
N ASP A 667 38.64 -25.15 -22.28
CA ASP A 667 39.26 -24.16 -21.39
C ASP A 667 39.07 -24.43 -19.88
N GLY A 668 39.08 -25.71 -19.48
CA GLY A 668 38.90 -26.13 -18.09
C GLY A 668 37.44 -26.11 -17.59
N GLN A 669 36.50 -25.70 -18.44
CA GLN A 669 35.06 -25.72 -18.17
C GLN A 669 34.43 -26.95 -18.82
N GLU A 670 33.62 -27.68 -18.05
CA GLU A 670 32.82 -28.78 -18.59
C GLU A 670 31.69 -28.20 -19.47
N VAL A 671 31.56 -28.69 -20.70
CA VAL A 671 30.58 -28.24 -21.69
C VAL A 671 29.83 -29.43 -22.29
N VAL A 672 28.58 -29.19 -22.65
CA VAL A 672 27.77 -30.13 -23.44
C VAL A 672 27.31 -29.47 -24.72
N ILE A 673 27.26 -30.23 -25.82
CA ILE A 673 26.75 -29.73 -27.11
C ILE A 673 25.26 -30.01 -27.16
N VAL A 674 24.44 -28.95 -27.19
CA VAL A 674 22.98 -29.05 -27.34
C VAL A 674 22.59 -28.28 -28.60
N ARG A 675 22.03 -28.99 -29.60
CA ARG A 675 21.62 -28.41 -30.89
C ARG A 675 22.75 -27.59 -31.56
N ASP A 676 23.94 -28.19 -31.66
CA ASP A 676 25.16 -27.62 -32.24
C ASP A 676 25.70 -26.35 -31.53
N LYS A 677 25.24 -26.08 -30.30
CA LYS A 677 25.78 -25.01 -29.45
C LYS A 677 26.46 -25.58 -28.22
N ALA A 678 27.66 -25.11 -27.92
CA ALA A 678 28.36 -25.44 -26.70
C ALA A 678 27.72 -24.72 -25.51
N LEU A 679 27.33 -25.47 -24.49
CA LEU A 679 26.68 -24.97 -23.29
C LEU A 679 27.56 -25.28 -22.07
N PRO A 680 28.01 -24.26 -21.32
CA PRO A 680 28.80 -24.48 -20.12
C PRO A 680 27.96 -25.11 -19.01
N LEU A 681 28.53 -26.12 -18.35
CA LEU A 681 27.91 -26.86 -17.25
C LEU A 681 28.53 -26.49 -15.92
N PHE A 682 27.67 -26.25 -14.92
CA PHE A 682 28.05 -25.98 -13.54
C PHE A 682 27.39 -26.99 -12.61
N TYR A 683 28.19 -27.66 -11.78
CA TYR A 683 27.67 -28.64 -10.82
C TYR A 683 27.23 -27.94 -9.55
N LEU A 684 25.92 -27.78 -9.39
CA LEU A 684 25.36 -26.98 -8.31
C LEU A 684 25.69 -27.57 -6.93
N LYS A 685 25.67 -28.91 -6.83
CA LYS A 685 26.03 -29.65 -5.62
C LYS A 685 27.43 -29.29 -5.12
N ARG A 686 28.41 -29.10 -6.02
CA ARG A 686 29.80 -28.74 -5.66
C ARG A 686 29.91 -27.33 -5.07
N TRP A 687 28.95 -26.45 -5.37
CA TRP A 687 28.96 -25.07 -4.87
C TRP A 687 28.21 -24.91 -3.55
N LEU A 688 27.05 -25.56 -3.44
CA LEU A 688 26.13 -25.31 -2.33
C LEU A 688 26.25 -26.35 -1.20
N VAL A 689 26.74 -27.55 -1.50
CA VAL A 689 26.87 -28.64 -0.53
C VAL A 689 28.36 -28.87 -0.24
N SER A 690 28.82 -28.35 0.89
CA SER A 690 30.25 -28.38 1.29
C SER A 690 30.81 -29.79 1.49
N SER A 691 29.97 -30.78 1.82
CA SER A 691 30.37 -32.19 1.94
C SER A 691 30.50 -32.94 0.61
N ALA A 692 30.04 -32.37 -0.50
CA ALA A 692 29.89 -33.06 -1.79
C ALA A 692 30.96 -32.68 -2.84
N ALA A 693 32.05 -32.01 -2.43
CA ALA A 693 33.05 -31.44 -3.33
C ALA A 693 33.73 -32.47 -4.27
N HIS A 694 33.65 -33.78 -3.97
CA HIS A 694 34.40 -34.85 -4.66
C HIS A 694 33.56 -36.09 -5.05
N GLU A 695 32.23 -35.99 -5.10
CA GLU A 695 31.42 -37.10 -5.63
C GLU A 695 31.40 -37.07 -7.17
N GLU A 696 31.85 -38.16 -7.80
CA GLU A 696 31.67 -38.38 -9.23
C GLU A 696 30.23 -38.81 -9.50
N GLN A 697 29.46 -37.88 -10.06
CA GLN A 697 28.08 -38.11 -10.44
C GLN A 697 28.05 -38.60 -11.90
N ARG A 698 27.56 -39.82 -12.12
CA ARG A 698 27.53 -40.46 -13.47
C ARG A 698 26.28 -40.11 -14.27
N GLU A 699 25.18 -39.85 -13.57
CA GLU A 699 23.91 -39.43 -14.15
C GLU A 699 23.38 -38.25 -13.33
N GLY A 700 22.80 -37.28 -14.03
CA GLY A 700 22.23 -36.11 -13.40
C GLY A 700 21.24 -35.41 -14.32
N HIS A 701 20.55 -34.43 -13.76
CA HIS A 701 19.65 -33.58 -14.52
C HIS A 701 20.33 -32.24 -14.79
N VAL A 702 20.21 -31.74 -16.01
CA VAL A 702 20.74 -30.43 -16.41
C VAL A 702 19.57 -29.47 -16.57
N VAL A 703 19.56 -28.43 -15.76
CA VAL A 703 18.62 -27.31 -15.86
C VAL A 703 19.31 -26.19 -16.65
N ILE A 704 18.80 -25.88 -17.83
CA ILE A 704 19.32 -24.79 -18.66
C ILE A 704 18.64 -23.49 -18.27
N LEU A 705 19.45 -22.51 -17.87
CA LEU A 705 19.00 -21.19 -17.49
C LEU A 705 19.49 -20.13 -18.48
N THR A 706 18.70 -19.07 -18.64
CA THR A 706 19.12 -17.85 -19.36
C THR A 706 19.56 -16.79 -18.35
N VAL A 707 20.76 -16.26 -18.52
CA VAL A 707 21.26 -15.12 -17.75
C VAL A 707 21.72 -14.05 -18.74
N GLY A 708 20.93 -12.99 -18.87
CA GLY A 708 21.13 -11.99 -19.91
C GLY A 708 21.04 -12.62 -21.30
N THR A 709 22.13 -12.56 -22.07
CA THR A 709 22.22 -13.16 -23.41
C THR A 709 22.85 -14.55 -23.42
N GLN A 710 23.34 -15.04 -22.28
CA GLN A 710 24.05 -16.30 -22.16
C GLN A 710 23.12 -17.43 -21.69
N ARG A 711 23.36 -18.64 -22.20
CA ARG A 711 22.71 -19.87 -21.73
C ARG A 711 23.73 -20.71 -20.98
N ILE A 712 23.33 -21.21 -19.83
CA ILE A 712 24.17 -22.00 -18.92
C ILE A 712 23.40 -23.21 -18.43
N GLY A 713 24.08 -24.31 -18.13
CA GLY A 713 23.47 -25.51 -17.58
C GLY A 713 23.90 -25.73 -16.14
N PHE A 714 22.94 -26.00 -15.26
CA PHE A 714 23.20 -26.44 -13.90
C PHE A 714 22.92 -27.93 -13.76
N VAL A 715 23.91 -28.70 -13.33
CA VAL A 715 23.75 -30.10 -12.99
C VAL A 715 23.20 -30.20 -11.56
N VAL A 716 22.08 -30.91 -11.41
CA VAL A 716 21.38 -31.18 -10.16
C VAL A 716 21.11 -32.68 -10.00
N ASP A 717 20.92 -33.13 -8.75
CA ASP A 717 20.76 -34.55 -8.43
C ASP A 717 19.38 -35.05 -8.86
N GLN A 718 18.33 -34.29 -8.51
CA GLN A 718 16.95 -34.67 -8.79
C GLN A 718 16.10 -33.44 -9.09
N LEU A 719 15.14 -33.61 -9.99
CA LEU A 719 14.06 -32.66 -10.24
C LEU A 719 12.82 -33.12 -9.47
N VAL A 720 12.24 -32.24 -8.67
CA VAL A 720 10.97 -32.51 -7.98
C VAL A 720 9.79 -32.12 -8.86
N GLY A 721 9.90 -30.97 -9.54
CA GLY A 721 8.87 -30.44 -10.43
C GLY A 721 8.68 -28.94 -10.28
N GLN A 722 7.66 -28.40 -10.94
CA GLN A 722 7.26 -27.01 -10.78
C GLN A 722 6.35 -26.86 -9.56
N GLU A 723 6.62 -25.86 -8.72
CA GLU A 723 5.77 -25.48 -7.58
C GLU A 723 5.66 -23.95 -7.49
N GLU A 724 4.46 -23.46 -7.22
CA GLU A 724 4.24 -22.07 -6.84
C GLU A 724 4.53 -21.91 -5.36
N VAL A 725 5.45 -21.00 -5.04
CA VAL A 725 5.98 -20.86 -3.69
C VAL A 725 5.91 -19.41 -3.24
N VAL A 726 5.60 -19.21 -1.95
CA VAL A 726 5.64 -17.89 -1.31
C VAL A 726 7.09 -17.60 -0.93
N ILE A 727 7.67 -16.54 -1.48
CA ILE A 727 9.03 -16.11 -1.17
C ILE A 727 9.03 -15.35 0.15
N LYS A 728 9.79 -15.85 1.12
CA LYS A 728 10.12 -15.12 2.34
C LYS A 728 11.55 -14.56 2.21
N PRO A 729 11.77 -13.26 2.47
CA PRO A 729 13.11 -12.69 2.45
C PRO A 729 13.96 -13.34 3.54
N LEU A 730 15.26 -13.48 3.26
CA LEU A 730 16.21 -14.00 4.24
C LEU A 730 16.39 -12.97 5.38
N GLY A 731 16.33 -13.42 6.63
CA GLY A 731 16.49 -12.56 7.80
C GLY A 731 17.84 -11.84 7.84
N LYS A 732 17.97 -10.81 8.70
CA LYS A 732 19.15 -9.91 8.76
C LYS A 732 20.51 -10.62 8.80
N MET A 733 20.62 -11.79 9.45
CA MET A 733 21.87 -12.57 9.51
C MET A 733 22.24 -13.29 8.21
N LEU A 734 21.26 -13.54 7.34
CA LEU A 734 21.41 -14.26 6.07
C LEU A 734 21.26 -13.32 4.86
N GLN A 735 20.93 -12.04 5.08
CA GLN A 735 20.78 -11.03 4.05
C GLN A 735 22.13 -10.83 3.32
N GLY A 736 22.12 -10.89 2.00
CA GLY A 736 23.34 -10.79 1.18
C GLY A 736 24.12 -12.10 1.00
N THR A 737 23.57 -13.24 1.44
CA THR A 737 24.16 -14.56 1.15
C THR A 737 24.28 -14.76 -0.37
N PRO A 738 25.51 -14.87 -0.94
CA PRO A 738 25.69 -14.92 -2.38
C PRO A 738 25.01 -16.14 -3.01
N GLY A 739 24.17 -15.89 -4.02
CA GLY A 739 23.47 -16.93 -4.77
C GLY A 739 22.10 -17.32 -4.20
N MET A 740 21.62 -16.64 -3.16
CA MET A 740 20.30 -16.86 -2.58
C MET A 740 19.46 -15.58 -2.67
N SER A 741 18.23 -15.69 -3.19
CA SER A 741 17.26 -14.59 -3.25
C SER A 741 16.29 -14.60 -2.07
N GLY A 742 15.97 -15.79 -1.54
CA GLY A 742 14.95 -15.97 -0.52
C GLY A 742 14.88 -17.41 -0.02
N ALA A 743 13.91 -17.67 0.85
CA ALA A 743 13.54 -19.02 1.27
C ALA A 743 12.03 -19.22 1.12
N THR A 744 11.62 -20.48 1.02
CA THR A 744 10.21 -20.86 1.03
C THR A 744 10.01 -22.15 1.81
N ILE A 745 8.76 -22.42 2.17
CA ILE A 745 8.32 -23.65 2.80
C ILE A 745 7.58 -24.45 1.72
N THR A 746 8.08 -25.63 1.39
CA THR A 746 7.46 -26.53 0.41
C THR A 746 6.19 -27.16 0.97
N GLY A 747 5.34 -27.71 0.10
CA GLY A 747 4.09 -28.32 0.53
C GLY A 747 4.24 -29.45 1.55
N ASP A 748 5.40 -30.11 1.63
CA ASP A 748 5.75 -31.15 2.61
C ASP A 748 6.41 -30.61 3.90
N GLY A 749 6.48 -29.28 4.07
CA GLY A 749 7.00 -28.63 5.27
C GLY A 749 8.52 -28.47 5.32
N ARG A 750 9.24 -28.81 4.23
CA ARG A 750 10.69 -28.58 4.16
C ARG A 750 10.97 -27.13 3.80
N ILE A 751 12.15 -26.64 4.20
CA ILE A 751 12.64 -25.33 3.79
C ILE A 751 13.42 -25.52 2.48
N ALA A 752 13.05 -24.76 1.46
CA ALA A 752 13.80 -24.67 0.20
C ALA A 752 14.39 -23.27 0.03
N LEU A 753 15.65 -23.21 -0.41
CA LEU A 753 16.33 -21.95 -0.70
C LEU A 753 16.14 -21.58 -2.17
N ILE A 754 15.73 -20.33 -2.43
CA ILE A 754 15.51 -19.82 -3.77
C ILE A 754 16.81 -19.22 -4.30
N LEU A 755 17.20 -19.64 -5.49
CA LEU A 755 18.51 -19.33 -6.07
C LEU A 755 18.50 -18.04 -6.87
N ASP A 756 19.47 -17.16 -6.57
CA ASP A 756 19.81 -15.98 -7.37
C ASP A 756 20.95 -16.34 -8.33
N VAL A 757 20.58 -16.73 -9.56
CA VAL A 757 21.50 -17.27 -10.57
C VAL A 757 22.60 -16.26 -10.95
N PRO A 758 22.31 -14.98 -11.29
CA PRO A 758 23.35 -13.99 -11.54
C PRO A 758 24.39 -13.86 -10.42
N SER A 759 23.95 -13.70 -9.16
CA SER A 759 24.86 -13.54 -8.03
C SER A 759 25.65 -14.81 -7.74
N MET A 760 25.04 -15.97 -7.95
CA MET A 760 25.70 -17.27 -7.80
C MET A 760 26.85 -17.43 -8.79
N LEU A 761 26.64 -17.12 -10.07
CA LEU A 761 27.69 -17.18 -11.09
C LEU A 761 28.84 -16.22 -10.78
N LYS A 762 28.52 -14.98 -10.40
CA LYS A 762 29.53 -13.97 -10.05
C LYS A 762 30.43 -14.44 -8.90
N ARG A 763 29.89 -15.17 -7.92
CA ARG A 763 30.63 -15.68 -6.77
C ARG A 763 31.42 -16.96 -7.05
N TYR A 764 30.81 -17.93 -7.72
CA TYR A 764 31.34 -19.28 -7.83
C TYR A 764 32.00 -19.59 -9.18
N ALA A 765 31.55 -18.98 -10.28
CA ALA A 765 32.13 -19.24 -11.60
C ALA A 765 33.50 -18.58 -11.80
N VAL A 766 33.77 -17.45 -11.15
CA VAL A 766 35.04 -16.70 -11.29
C VAL A 766 36.21 -17.36 -10.55
N ARG A 767 35.95 -18.29 -9.61
CA ARG A 767 36.98 -18.93 -8.77
C ARG A 767 37.75 -20.08 -9.42
N ARG A 768 37.72 -20.22 -10.75
CA ARG A 768 38.59 -21.14 -11.50
C ARG A 768 39.29 -20.39 -12.64
N ILE A 769 40.27 -19.56 -12.28
CA ILE A 769 41.45 -19.28 -13.09
C ILE A 769 42.66 -19.68 -12.25
#